data_AF-A0ABD5R4S5-F1
#
_entry.id   AF-A0ABD5R4S5-F1
#
_cell.length_a   1.000
_cell.length_b   1.000
_cell.length_c   1.000
_cell.angle_alpha   90.00
_cell.angle_beta   90.00
_cell.angle_gamma   90.00
#
_symmetry.space_group_name_H-M   'P 1'
#
loop_
_entity.id
_entity.type
_entity.pdbx_description
1 polymer ?
#
loop_
_entity_poly.entity_id
_entity_poly.type
_entity_poly.pdbx_seq_one_letter_code
_entity_poly.pdbx_strand_id
1 'polypeptide(L)'
;MTGEIARHEGIRIPIGDETVAATRYEPVDDPGPSPALLTYVPYPQQDSITYGAYDPLNRYLAARGYEVVVADMVGTGGSTGFIEEPFTRREGREPAAIVDWLADRPWTTGRVGMFGKSYGGITALDAAAQRPDALEAIVPIHTPFEGVRNAYTYGGLFEFLTIGMDWLTLMQALDAKPPSDPAGDPASLDAWLARLDRLDDRDPWLFQFLDAGPDGTYWADKTIPVERIDVPVLAVDGWRDPYTTDTLRYVDRIDAPTRVLLGPWRHRMPHRGRESAIDFRRQVADWFDRFLRGEPTGALDHPSYRIWTERDGGGTTAGRWRGLDAWPTLGGSGDRVAFDLAPNGLAAPAGDGSSPESDGAGRASDATEGIDPAEAAFAEPAAFVCEPDPTVGLASVDPYGAAIAPPITNDDDARTLTFDGEPLARPVELTGSGEVSLRVESPVPDPTIVVRLVDVDPRGRGRTVTRGAVRGDFRDGLDSRDPLPTGEEVAVAVALEPTSHLFEAGHRIRVAVGSACFPEVASLSRSSDVTTAPLTVRSSPAAPSRLRFPGRRHDTVDPTFADAVRMAGPDEGSIPAHAERATGSTEWETSRAHVAGRVRAVKSSEKRVDLPHGTFRSASTHEATVDADAPASIAARNEHRLTVENDLGEFVVEATNRIAEDECRVRTTVAHDGTTLYEGEWTR
;
A
#
# COMPACT_ATOMS: atom_id res chain seq x y z
N MET A 1 -3.26 32.03 19.36
CA MET A 1 -3.37 31.69 17.94
C MET A 1 -4.84 31.48 17.64
N THR A 2 -5.41 32.31 16.77
CA THR A 2 -6.76 32.17 16.24
C THR A 2 -6.87 30.98 15.27
N GLY A 3 -5.73 30.44 14.82
CA GLY A 3 -5.64 29.39 13.81
C GLY A 3 -5.95 29.90 12.40
N GLU A 4 -5.89 31.23 12.20
CA GLU A 4 -6.21 31.86 10.93
C GLU A 4 -5.09 31.64 9.90
N ILE A 5 -5.51 31.34 8.67
CA ILE A 5 -4.61 30.97 7.56
C ILE A 5 -5.03 31.79 6.34
N ALA A 6 -4.07 32.48 5.74
CA ALA A 6 -4.25 33.12 4.44
C ALA A 6 -3.86 32.15 3.33
N ARG A 7 -4.66 32.07 2.26
CA ARG A 7 -4.38 31.23 1.09
C ARG A 7 -3.97 32.11 -0.08
N HIS A 8 -2.83 31.79 -0.68
CA HIS A 8 -2.29 32.45 -1.87
C HIS A 8 -2.25 31.45 -3.01
N GLU A 9 -3.14 31.59 -3.96
CA GLU A 9 -3.22 30.75 -5.16
C GLU A 9 -2.41 31.36 -6.31
N GLY A 10 -2.08 30.57 -7.34
CA GLY A 10 -1.41 31.06 -8.54
C GLY A 10 0.07 31.38 -8.36
N ILE A 11 0.76 30.79 -7.37
CA ILE A 11 2.21 30.93 -7.24
C ILE A 11 2.88 30.20 -8.41
N ARG A 12 3.85 30.87 -9.04
CA ARG A 12 4.61 30.37 -10.19
C ARG A 12 6.08 30.19 -9.80
N ILE A 13 6.55 28.96 -9.83
CA ILE A 13 7.91 28.57 -9.43
C ILE A 13 8.67 28.15 -10.69
N PRO A 14 9.66 28.93 -11.16
CA PRO A 14 10.45 28.55 -12.34
C PRO A 14 11.36 27.37 -12.02
N ILE A 15 11.35 26.36 -12.89
CA ILE A 15 12.20 25.16 -12.81
C ILE A 15 12.77 24.92 -14.21
N GLY A 16 14.01 25.39 -14.44
CA GLY A 16 14.58 25.41 -15.78
C GLY A 16 13.74 26.27 -16.74
N ASP A 17 13.34 25.67 -17.87
CA ASP A 17 12.46 26.31 -18.86
C ASP A 17 10.96 26.09 -18.57
N GLU A 18 10.64 25.37 -17.48
CA GLU A 18 9.29 25.06 -17.07
C GLU A 18 8.88 25.89 -15.85
N THR A 19 7.61 25.87 -15.51
CA THR A 19 7.08 26.60 -14.36
C THR A 19 6.01 25.78 -13.66
N VAL A 20 6.25 25.57 -12.37
CA VAL A 20 5.38 24.87 -11.45
C VAL A 20 4.33 25.82 -10.89
N ALA A 21 3.06 25.40 -10.88
CA ALA A 21 1.97 26.09 -10.23
C ALA A 21 1.80 25.60 -8.78
N ALA A 22 1.62 26.53 -7.85
CA ALA A 22 1.52 26.21 -6.43
C ALA A 22 0.54 27.12 -5.66
N THR A 23 0.17 26.65 -4.46
CA THR A 23 -0.70 27.32 -3.49
C THR A 23 0.06 27.35 -2.19
N ARG A 24 0.15 28.53 -1.59
CA ARG A 24 0.74 28.74 -0.26
C ARG A 24 -0.36 28.97 0.77
N TYR A 25 -0.24 28.29 1.90
CA TYR A 25 -1.02 28.51 3.11
C TYR A 25 -0.10 29.23 4.10
N GLU A 26 -0.38 30.52 4.28
CA GLU A 26 0.39 31.41 5.15
C GLU A 26 -0.19 31.43 6.56
N PRO A 27 0.65 31.29 7.60
CA PRO A 27 0.26 31.49 8.99
C PRO A 27 0.01 32.97 9.28
N VAL A 28 -1.17 33.34 9.78
CA VAL A 28 -1.52 34.75 10.05
C VAL A 28 -1.18 35.18 11.49
N ASP A 29 -1.19 34.24 12.43
CA ASP A 29 -1.04 34.52 13.87
C ASP A 29 0.36 34.96 14.30
N ASP A 30 1.40 34.66 13.51
CA ASP A 30 2.80 35.00 13.80
C ASP A 30 3.46 35.66 12.57
N PRO A 31 3.33 37.00 12.42
CA PRO A 31 3.82 37.70 11.25
C PRO A 31 5.35 37.75 11.22
N GLY A 32 5.95 37.07 10.24
CA GLY A 32 7.40 37.03 10.03
C GLY A 32 7.81 35.81 9.21
N PRO A 33 9.11 35.67 8.87
CA PRO A 33 9.57 34.51 8.13
C PRO A 33 9.38 33.22 8.93
N SER A 34 8.80 32.20 8.29
CA SER A 34 8.46 30.91 8.91
C SER A 34 9.06 29.73 8.13
N PRO A 35 9.33 28.56 8.74
CA PRO A 35 9.79 27.42 7.97
C PRO A 35 8.76 27.00 6.93
N ALA A 36 9.23 26.53 5.76
CA ALA A 36 8.36 26.10 4.68
C ALA A 36 8.21 24.58 4.64
N LEU A 37 7.03 24.10 4.28
CA LEU A 37 6.75 22.69 4.04
C LEU A 37 6.24 22.49 2.62
N LEU A 38 6.84 21.59 1.86
CA LEU A 38 6.50 21.32 0.47
C LEU A 38 5.82 19.95 0.32
N THR A 39 4.74 19.92 -0.44
CA THR A 39 4.17 18.70 -1.04
C THR A 39 4.15 18.89 -2.56
N TYR A 40 4.81 17.98 -3.28
CA TYR A 40 4.92 18.00 -4.74
C TYR A 40 4.26 16.75 -5.31
N VAL A 41 3.13 16.92 -6.00
CA VAL A 41 2.22 15.81 -6.37
C VAL A 41 1.59 16.01 -7.75
N PRO A 42 1.20 14.92 -8.44
CA PRO A 42 0.57 15.00 -9.76
C PRO A 42 -0.96 15.21 -9.67
N TYR A 43 -1.46 15.52 -8.48
CA TYR A 43 -2.87 15.73 -8.18
C TYR A 43 -3.12 17.23 -8.04
N PRO A 44 -4.05 17.83 -8.82
CA PRO A 44 -4.13 19.28 -8.90
C PRO A 44 -4.26 19.97 -7.54
N GLN A 45 -3.32 20.87 -7.26
CA GLN A 45 -3.13 21.62 -6.03
C GLN A 45 -4.29 22.56 -5.65
N GLN A 46 -5.29 22.69 -6.53
CA GLN A 46 -6.52 23.43 -6.30
C GLN A 46 -7.70 22.53 -5.91
N ASP A 47 -7.60 21.21 -6.08
CA ASP A 47 -8.65 20.24 -5.77
C ASP A 47 -8.31 19.37 -4.53
N SER A 48 -9.11 18.33 -4.29
CA SER A 48 -8.90 17.40 -3.18
C SER A 48 -9.07 15.94 -3.59
N ILE A 49 -8.90 15.58 -4.87
CA ILE A 49 -9.16 14.22 -5.37
C ILE A 49 -8.37 13.17 -4.59
N THR A 50 -7.08 13.43 -4.33
CA THR A 50 -6.16 12.57 -3.59
C THR A 50 -5.44 13.34 -2.48
N TYR A 51 -6.19 13.98 -1.58
CA TYR A 51 -5.61 14.63 -0.38
C TYR A 51 -4.76 15.89 -0.68
N GLY A 52 -5.20 16.68 -1.69
CA GLY A 52 -4.55 17.92 -2.15
C GLY A 52 -4.85 19.18 -1.33
N ALA A 53 -5.16 20.31 -1.98
CA ALA A 53 -5.30 21.66 -1.39
C ALA A 53 -6.10 21.73 -0.08
N TYR A 54 -7.16 20.94 0.04
CA TYR A 54 -8.07 20.97 1.18
C TYR A 54 -7.80 19.87 2.20
N ASP A 55 -6.66 19.18 2.11
CA ASP A 55 -6.31 18.22 3.15
C ASP A 55 -6.14 18.95 4.50
N PRO A 56 -6.81 18.48 5.56
CA PRO A 56 -6.71 19.06 6.89
C PRO A 56 -5.29 19.09 7.45
N LEU A 57 -4.37 18.25 6.97
CA LEU A 57 -2.97 18.31 7.38
C LEU A 57 -2.32 19.63 6.94
N ASN A 58 -2.57 20.10 5.72
CA ASN A 58 -2.02 21.37 5.21
C ASN A 58 -2.46 22.55 6.07
N ARG A 59 -3.76 22.61 6.36
CA ARG A 59 -4.33 23.66 7.23
C ARG A 59 -3.83 23.55 8.67
N TYR A 60 -3.70 22.33 9.18
CA TYR A 60 -3.19 22.09 10.53
C TYR A 60 -1.75 22.56 10.71
N LEU A 61 -0.89 22.28 9.73
CA LEU A 61 0.50 22.73 9.77
C LEU A 61 0.58 24.26 9.59
N ALA A 62 -0.20 24.84 8.67
CA ALA A 62 -0.24 26.29 8.51
C ALA A 62 -0.73 27.02 9.77
N ALA A 63 -1.77 26.51 10.44
CA ALA A 63 -2.23 27.06 11.74
C ALA A 63 -1.18 26.95 12.87
N ARG A 64 -0.11 26.17 12.66
CA ARG A 64 1.04 26.01 13.59
C ARG A 64 2.28 26.76 13.12
N GLY A 65 2.11 27.77 12.28
CA GLY A 65 3.19 28.68 11.90
C GLY A 65 4.06 28.19 10.73
N TYR A 66 3.59 27.26 9.90
CA TYR A 66 4.34 26.78 8.74
C TYR A 66 3.83 27.41 7.45
N GLU A 67 4.76 27.72 6.55
CA GLU A 67 4.43 28.10 5.18
C GLU A 67 4.23 26.83 4.36
N VAL A 68 2.98 26.36 4.25
CA VAL A 68 2.70 25.11 3.54
C VAL A 68 2.49 25.41 2.07
N VAL A 69 3.28 24.80 1.20
CA VAL A 69 3.24 24.94 -0.25
C VAL A 69 2.85 23.61 -0.88
N VAL A 70 1.70 23.61 -1.57
CA VAL A 70 1.24 22.47 -2.37
C VAL A 70 1.48 22.81 -3.83
N ALA A 71 2.27 21.99 -4.53
CA ALA A 71 2.74 22.26 -5.87
C ALA A 71 2.33 21.15 -6.84
N ASP A 72 1.79 21.55 -7.99
CA ASP A 72 1.52 20.67 -9.12
C ASP A 72 2.83 20.22 -9.74
N MET A 73 3.00 18.92 -9.92
CA MET A 73 4.14 18.41 -10.68
C MET A 73 4.21 19.03 -12.07
N VAL A 74 5.43 19.21 -12.58
CA VAL A 74 5.67 19.53 -13.97
C VAL A 74 4.87 18.57 -14.85
N GLY A 75 4.14 19.12 -15.83
CA GLY A 75 3.24 18.36 -16.68
C GLY A 75 1.92 17.93 -16.03
N THR A 76 1.54 18.49 -14.89
CA THR A 76 0.23 18.25 -14.24
C THR A 76 -0.44 19.55 -13.83
N GLY A 77 -1.75 19.52 -13.60
CA GLY A 77 -2.52 20.68 -13.13
C GLY A 77 -2.21 21.95 -13.93
N GLY A 78 -1.93 23.06 -13.24
CA GLY A 78 -1.55 24.35 -13.83
C GLY A 78 -0.06 24.50 -14.19
N SER A 79 0.77 23.48 -13.94
CA SER A 79 2.19 23.51 -14.29
C SER A 79 2.42 23.29 -15.79
N THR A 80 3.45 23.92 -16.35
CA THR A 80 3.88 23.63 -17.72
C THR A 80 4.60 22.29 -17.80
N GLY A 81 4.91 21.83 -19.01
CA GLY A 81 5.67 20.60 -19.25
C GLY A 81 4.79 19.40 -19.55
N PHE A 82 5.40 18.21 -19.57
CA PHE A 82 4.75 16.95 -19.92
C PHE A 82 5.48 15.78 -19.26
N ILE A 83 4.72 14.79 -18.80
CA ILE A 83 5.25 13.55 -18.20
C ILE A 83 5.23 12.45 -19.26
N GLU A 84 6.39 12.13 -19.82
CA GLU A 84 6.55 10.99 -20.76
C GLU A 84 6.37 9.66 -20.04
N GLU A 85 6.97 9.54 -18.86
CA GLU A 85 6.93 8.35 -18.01
C GLU A 85 6.84 8.79 -16.55
N PRO A 86 6.04 8.11 -15.71
CA PRO A 86 5.99 8.41 -14.29
C PRO A 86 7.21 7.85 -13.55
N PHE A 87 7.44 8.36 -12.35
CA PHE A 87 8.43 7.90 -11.37
C PHE A 87 9.90 7.99 -11.82
N THR A 88 10.20 8.84 -12.80
CA THR A 88 11.59 9.02 -13.27
C THR A 88 12.41 9.85 -12.27
N ARG A 89 13.76 9.75 -12.32
CA ARG A 89 14.64 10.58 -11.46
C ARG A 89 14.46 12.09 -11.64
N ARG A 90 13.81 12.51 -12.73
CA ARG A 90 13.40 13.91 -12.96
C ARG A 90 12.56 14.43 -11.79
N GLU A 91 11.67 13.59 -11.27
CA GLU A 91 10.70 13.92 -10.24
C GLU A 91 11.31 14.12 -8.85
N GLY A 92 12.59 13.79 -8.65
CA GLY A 92 13.36 14.24 -7.48
C GLY A 92 14.15 15.52 -7.71
N ARG A 93 14.63 15.76 -8.93
CA ARG A 93 15.40 16.98 -9.27
C ARG A 93 14.54 18.23 -9.21
N GLU A 94 13.31 18.13 -9.70
CA GLU A 94 12.35 19.23 -9.70
C GLU A 94 12.01 19.72 -8.28
N PRO A 95 11.51 18.88 -7.34
CA PRO A 95 11.23 19.33 -5.99
C PRO A 95 12.49 19.75 -5.22
N ALA A 96 13.67 19.18 -5.50
CA ALA A 96 14.92 19.67 -4.91
C ALA A 96 15.21 21.13 -5.32
N ALA A 97 15.00 21.49 -6.59
CA ALA A 97 15.12 22.88 -7.03
C ALA A 97 14.02 23.81 -6.44
N ILE A 98 12.81 23.28 -6.21
CA ILE A 98 11.75 24.02 -5.51
C ILE A 98 12.14 24.29 -4.05
N VAL A 99 12.76 23.32 -3.37
CA VAL A 99 13.26 23.48 -2.00
C VAL A 99 14.22 24.68 -1.92
N ASP A 100 15.21 24.75 -2.81
CA ASP A 100 16.17 25.87 -2.84
C ASP A 100 15.46 27.20 -3.15
N TRP A 101 14.51 27.20 -4.09
CA TRP A 101 13.72 28.39 -4.40
C TRP A 101 12.91 28.89 -3.20
N LEU A 102 12.31 27.97 -2.43
CA LEU A 102 11.54 28.27 -1.23
C LEU A 102 12.42 28.86 -0.13
N ALA A 103 13.65 28.35 0.02
CA ALA A 103 14.59 28.83 1.02
C ALA A 103 14.99 30.31 0.82
N ASP A 104 14.98 30.78 -0.43
CA ASP A 104 15.31 32.16 -0.80
C ASP A 104 14.14 33.14 -0.67
N ARG A 105 12.94 32.68 -0.29
CA ARG A 105 11.77 33.57 -0.19
C ARG A 105 11.85 34.45 1.06
N PRO A 106 11.44 35.73 0.99
CA PRO A 106 11.53 36.64 2.14
C PRO A 106 10.61 36.26 3.30
N TRP A 107 9.64 35.39 3.05
CA TRP A 107 8.69 34.87 4.04
C TRP A 107 9.10 33.52 4.62
N THR A 108 10.28 32.97 4.26
CA THR A 108 10.78 31.73 4.86
C THR A 108 11.98 31.96 5.78
N THR A 109 12.17 31.07 6.75
CA THR A 109 13.41 31.02 7.55
C THR A 109 14.61 30.43 6.80
N GLY A 110 14.46 30.09 5.51
CA GLY A 110 15.43 29.33 4.74
C GLY A 110 15.46 27.83 5.03
N ARG A 111 14.58 27.33 5.91
CA ARG A 111 14.50 25.90 6.28
C ARG A 111 13.25 25.28 5.68
N VAL A 112 13.42 24.17 4.98
CA VAL A 112 12.35 23.50 4.25
C VAL A 112 12.21 22.06 4.70
N GLY A 113 10.97 21.59 4.83
CA GLY A 113 10.64 20.19 5.03
C GLY A 113 9.77 19.68 3.88
N MET A 114 9.74 18.37 3.66
CA MET A 114 8.82 17.75 2.69
C MET A 114 7.95 16.69 3.33
N PHE A 115 6.70 16.57 2.88
CA PHE A 115 5.82 15.50 3.29
C PHE A 115 4.85 15.15 2.17
N GLY A 116 4.38 13.91 2.17
CA GLY A 116 3.39 13.47 1.21
C GLY A 116 3.04 12.00 1.36
N LYS A 117 1.87 11.67 0.84
CA LYS A 117 1.37 10.30 0.79
C LYS A 117 1.58 9.71 -0.59
N SER A 118 1.95 8.43 -0.68
CA SER A 118 2.08 7.71 -1.94
C SER A 118 3.07 8.43 -2.85
N TYR A 119 2.61 8.90 -4.01
CA TYR A 119 3.39 9.74 -4.93
C TYR A 119 4.10 10.92 -4.24
N GLY A 120 3.43 11.64 -3.34
CA GLY A 120 4.06 12.75 -2.62
C GLY A 120 5.17 12.32 -1.65
N GLY A 121 5.13 11.06 -1.20
CA GLY A 121 6.23 10.46 -0.45
C GLY A 121 7.38 10.02 -1.36
N ILE A 122 7.08 9.51 -2.56
CA ILE A 122 8.07 9.17 -3.60
C ILE A 122 8.88 10.42 -3.96
N THR A 123 8.21 11.55 -4.24
CA THR A 123 8.88 12.81 -4.57
C THR A 123 9.68 13.37 -3.39
N ALA A 124 9.23 13.19 -2.14
CA ALA A 124 9.98 13.59 -0.95
C ALA A 124 11.25 12.74 -0.73
N LEU A 125 11.15 11.42 -0.87
CA LEU A 125 12.32 10.52 -0.82
C LEU A 125 13.31 10.84 -1.94
N ASP A 126 12.81 11.05 -3.16
CA ASP A 126 13.66 11.32 -4.31
C ASP A 126 14.36 12.68 -4.19
N ALA A 127 13.63 13.74 -3.81
CA ALA A 127 14.20 15.06 -3.53
C ALA A 127 15.30 14.99 -2.47
N ALA A 128 15.05 14.28 -1.36
CA ALA A 128 16.04 14.11 -0.30
C ALA A 128 17.31 13.40 -0.79
N ALA A 129 17.19 12.43 -1.71
CA ALA A 129 18.34 11.76 -2.31
C ALA A 129 19.17 12.68 -3.23
N GLN A 130 18.62 13.83 -3.66
CA GLN A 130 19.36 14.88 -4.37
C GLN A 130 20.18 15.78 -3.43
N ARG A 131 19.89 15.77 -2.12
CA ARG A 131 20.53 16.58 -1.07
C ARG A 131 20.50 18.10 -1.32
N PRO A 132 19.32 18.71 -1.52
CA PRO A 132 19.22 20.17 -1.55
C PRO A 132 19.60 20.76 -0.18
N ASP A 133 20.38 21.85 -0.17
CA ASP A 133 21.00 22.39 1.06
C ASP A 133 19.97 22.85 2.10
N ALA A 134 18.78 23.26 1.66
CA ALA A 134 17.74 23.80 2.54
C ALA A 134 16.75 22.76 3.09
N LEU A 135 16.86 21.49 2.69
CA LEU A 135 15.98 20.43 3.20
C LEU A 135 16.48 19.91 4.55
N GLU A 136 15.61 19.94 5.56
CA GLU A 136 15.99 19.67 6.95
C GLU A 136 15.30 18.43 7.54
N ALA A 137 14.18 17.98 6.96
CA ALA A 137 13.46 16.77 7.37
C ALA A 137 12.40 16.35 6.34
N ILE A 138 12.08 15.07 6.28
CA ILE A 138 10.98 14.53 5.46
C ILE A 138 10.01 13.62 6.23
N VAL A 139 8.77 13.54 5.74
CA VAL A 139 7.72 12.62 6.22
C VAL A 139 7.08 11.89 5.02
N PRO A 140 7.69 10.80 4.52
CA PRO A 140 7.07 9.92 3.52
C PRO A 140 6.00 9.03 4.15
N ILE A 141 4.83 8.94 3.51
CA ILE A 141 3.66 8.20 4.03
C ILE A 141 3.20 7.18 2.98
N HIS A 142 3.14 5.90 3.32
CA HIS A 142 2.72 4.80 2.42
C HIS A 142 3.47 4.80 1.09
N THR A 143 4.79 4.64 1.13
CA THR A 143 5.67 5.04 0.02
C THR A 143 6.55 3.89 -0.44
N PRO A 144 6.46 3.46 -1.71
CA PRO A 144 7.47 2.59 -2.29
C PRO A 144 8.72 3.39 -2.68
N PHE A 145 9.87 2.70 -2.78
CA PHE A 145 11.10 3.32 -3.31
C PHE A 145 11.66 2.57 -4.52
N GLU A 146 11.30 1.30 -4.72
CA GLU A 146 11.65 0.53 -5.91
C GLU A 146 10.65 0.82 -7.03
N GLY A 147 11.16 1.17 -8.21
CA GLY A 147 10.30 1.60 -9.33
C GLY A 147 9.25 0.56 -9.72
N VAL A 148 9.67 -0.71 -9.78
CA VAL A 148 8.84 -1.85 -10.17
C VAL A 148 7.64 -2.08 -9.24
N ARG A 149 7.75 -1.68 -7.96
CA ARG A 149 6.68 -1.83 -6.96
C ARG A 149 5.47 -0.94 -7.24
N ASN A 150 5.60 0.01 -8.17
CA ASN A 150 4.47 0.82 -8.65
C ASN A 150 3.63 0.11 -9.74
N ALA A 151 3.98 -1.12 -10.13
CA ALA A 151 3.23 -1.90 -11.13
C ALA A 151 3.15 -3.40 -10.79
N TYR A 152 4.22 -3.97 -10.22
CA TYR A 152 4.35 -5.39 -9.95
C TYR A 152 4.76 -5.67 -8.51
N THR A 153 4.22 -6.77 -7.98
CA THR A 153 4.43 -7.24 -6.60
C THR A 153 4.69 -8.74 -6.58
N TYR A 154 4.96 -9.32 -5.41
CA TYR A 154 5.00 -10.77 -5.20
C TYR A 154 5.80 -11.56 -6.26
N GLY A 155 7.00 -11.10 -6.60
CA GLY A 155 7.82 -11.74 -7.64
C GLY A 155 7.21 -11.60 -9.04
N GLY A 156 6.61 -10.47 -9.38
CA GLY A 156 6.26 -10.13 -10.77
C GLY A 156 4.79 -10.37 -11.16
N LEU A 157 3.89 -10.46 -10.19
CA LEU A 157 2.45 -10.38 -10.44
C LEU A 157 2.04 -8.92 -10.61
N PHE A 158 1.17 -8.64 -11.57
CA PHE A 158 0.70 -7.28 -11.82
C PHE A 158 -0.31 -6.87 -10.74
N GLU A 159 -0.12 -5.67 -10.16
CA GLU A 159 -1.02 -5.07 -9.17
C GLU A 159 -2.34 -4.66 -9.82
N PHE A 160 -3.22 -5.65 -10.02
CA PHE A 160 -4.38 -5.56 -10.90
C PHE A 160 -5.46 -4.63 -10.34
N LEU A 161 -5.81 -4.74 -9.06
CA LEU A 161 -6.87 -3.94 -8.45
C LEU A 161 -6.46 -2.48 -8.23
N THR A 162 -5.33 -2.24 -7.57
CA THR A 162 -4.97 -0.88 -7.11
C THR A 162 -4.30 -0.07 -8.20
N ILE A 163 -3.42 -0.67 -9.00
CA ILE A 163 -2.68 0.03 -10.06
C ILE A 163 -3.40 -0.10 -11.40
N GLY A 164 -3.61 -1.33 -11.86
CA GLY A 164 -4.21 -1.66 -13.17
C GLY A 164 -5.58 -1.03 -13.37
N MET A 165 -6.48 -1.33 -12.44
CA MET A 165 -7.89 -0.96 -12.53
C MET A 165 -8.16 0.48 -12.09
N ASP A 166 -7.58 0.91 -10.97
CA ASP A 166 -7.93 2.19 -10.32
C ASP A 166 -6.97 3.32 -10.70
N TRP A 167 -5.72 3.25 -10.25
CA TRP A 167 -4.77 4.36 -10.37
C TRP A 167 -4.45 4.75 -11.82
N LEU A 168 -4.22 3.78 -12.72
CA LEU A 168 -3.88 4.08 -14.12
C LEU A 168 -5.03 4.78 -14.87
N THR A 169 -6.28 4.37 -14.64
CA THR A 169 -7.45 5.06 -15.24
C THR A 169 -7.65 6.46 -14.63
N LEU A 170 -7.42 6.60 -13.33
CA LEU A 170 -7.45 7.90 -12.65
C LEU A 170 -6.40 8.87 -13.21
N MET A 171 -5.14 8.43 -13.33
CA MET A 171 -4.05 9.26 -13.84
C MET A 171 -4.28 9.68 -15.28
N GLN A 172 -4.80 8.77 -16.12
CA GLN A 172 -5.22 9.09 -17.48
C GLN A 172 -6.28 10.20 -17.52
N ALA A 173 -7.28 10.17 -16.62
CA ALA A 173 -8.27 11.23 -16.51
C ALA A 173 -7.65 12.56 -16.01
N LEU A 174 -6.70 12.49 -15.07
CA LEU A 174 -6.05 13.67 -14.51
C LEU A 174 -5.09 14.36 -15.49
N ASP A 175 -4.37 13.59 -16.33
CA ASP A 175 -3.52 14.14 -17.38
C ASP A 175 -4.31 15.02 -18.36
N ALA A 176 -5.56 14.62 -18.63
CA ALA A 176 -6.48 15.35 -19.50
C ALA A 176 -7.36 16.39 -18.76
N LYS A 177 -7.35 16.41 -17.42
CA LYS A 177 -8.18 17.30 -16.60
C LYS A 177 -7.72 18.76 -16.73
N PRO A 178 -8.63 19.71 -17.03
CA PRO A 178 -8.29 21.13 -17.02
C PRO A 178 -7.97 21.65 -15.60
N PRO A 179 -7.28 22.79 -15.48
CA PRO A 179 -7.13 23.50 -14.21
C PRO A 179 -8.51 23.77 -13.56
N SER A 180 -8.58 23.63 -12.24
CA SER A 180 -9.83 23.75 -11.50
C SER A 180 -10.27 25.22 -11.31
N ASP A 181 -9.32 26.13 -11.17
CA ASP A 181 -9.56 27.58 -11.26
C ASP A 181 -8.82 28.16 -12.48
N PRO A 182 -9.52 28.37 -13.60
CA PRO A 182 -8.94 28.96 -14.80
C PRO A 182 -8.85 30.49 -14.74
N ALA A 183 -9.49 31.14 -13.77
CA ALA A 183 -9.44 32.60 -13.61
C ALA A 183 -8.14 33.08 -12.94
N GLY A 184 -7.37 32.16 -12.33
CA GLY A 184 -6.08 32.45 -11.69
C GLY A 184 -5.02 32.96 -12.67
N ASP A 185 -4.48 32.09 -13.53
CA ASP A 185 -3.42 32.43 -14.51
C ASP A 185 -3.74 31.81 -15.88
N PRO A 186 -3.98 32.62 -16.94
CA PRO A 186 -4.21 32.13 -18.30
C PRO A 186 -3.12 31.17 -18.80
N ALA A 187 -1.88 31.31 -18.33
CA ALA A 187 -0.79 30.41 -18.71
C ALA A 187 -1.05 28.95 -18.28
N SER A 188 -1.88 28.73 -17.24
CA SER A 188 -2.27 27.38 -16.81
C SER A 188 -3.18 26.70 -17.84
N LEU A 189 -4.06 27.46 -18.49
CA LEU A 189 -4.93 26.95 -19.55
C LEU A 189 -4.12 26.63 -20.81
N ASP A 190 -3.21 27.53 -21.19
CA ASP A 190 -2.29 27.30 -22.32
C ASP A 190 -1.41 26.06 -22.09
N ALA A 191 -0.89 25.90 -20.87
CA ALA A 191 -0.12 24.72 -20.48
C ALA A 191 -0.93 23.41 -20.59
N TRP A 192 -2.19 23.45 -20.19
CA TRP A 192 -3.09 22.29 -20.31
C TRP A 192 -3.43 21.97 -21.76
N LEU A 193 -3.74 22.97 -22.60
CA LEU A 193 -4.00 22.75 -24.04
C LEU A 193 -2.76 22.14 -24.72
N ALA A 194 -1.57 22.68 -24.45
CA ALA A 194 -0.32 22.13 -24.97
C ALA A 194 -0.05 20.70 -24.50
N ARG A 195 -0.53 20.32 -23.30
CA ARG A 195 -0.44 18.95 -22.80
C ARG A 195 -1.43 18.02 -23.51
N LEU A 196 -2.67 18.46 -23.72
CA LEU A 196 -3.68 17.69 -24.46
C LEU A 196 -3.20 17.36 -25.87
N ASP A 197 -2.62 18.34 -26.58
CA ASP A 197 -2.08 18.15 -27.93
C ASP A 197 -0.97 17.10 -28.00
N ARG A 198 -0.30 16.82 -26.87
CA ARG A 198 0.81 15.87 -26.77
C ARG A 198 0.41 14.50 -26.24
N LEU A 199 -0.83 14.30 -25.81
CA LEU A 199 -1.26 13.01 -25.27
C LEU A 199 -1.14 11.88 -26.31
N ASP A 200 -1.37 12.19 -27.58
CA ASP A 200 -1.25 11.22 -28.69
C ASP A 200 0.20 10.81 -29.00
N ASP A 201 1.18 11.58 -28.54
CA ASP A 201 2.62 11.30 -28.75
C ASP A 201 3.17 10.27 -27.75
N ARG A 202 2.41 9.93 -26.70
CA ARG A 202 2.85 9.08 -25.59
C ARG A 202 1.99 7.84 -25.48
N ASP A 203 2.60 6.66 -25.47
CA ASP A 203 1.90 5.43 -25.12
C ASP A 203 1.30 5.54 -23.71
N PRO A 204 0.03 5.12 -23.50
CA PRO A 204 -0.57 5.13 -22.18
C PRO A 204 0.32 4.39 -21.16
N TRP A 205 0.40 4.91 -19.93
CA TRP A 205 1.24 4.29 -18.88
C TRP A 205 0.90 2.82 -18.63
N LEU A 206 -0.36 2.42 -18.81
CA LEU A 206 -0.76 1.01 -18.79
C LEU A 206 0.05 0.18 -19.80
N PHE A 207 0.21 0.65 -21.04
CA PHE A 207 0.95 -0.06 -22.07
C PHE A 207 2.44 -0.07 -21.75
N GLN A 208 2.99 1.06 -21.32
CA GLN A 208 4.38 1.14 -20.86
C GLN A 208 4.69 0.12 -19.76
N PHE A 209 3.79 -0.03 -18.77
CA PHE A 209 3.98 -0.97 -17.66
C PHE A 209 3.89 -2.43 -18.15
N LEU A 210 2.88 -2.74 -18.97
CA LEU A 210 2.69 -4.09 -19.51
C LEU A 210 3.77 -4.51 -20.51
N ASP A 211 4.34 -3.57 -21.26
CA ASP A 211 5.45 -3.81 -22.18
C ASP A 211 6.79 -3.95 -21.47
N ALA A 212 6.99 -3.18 -20.39
CA ALA A 212 8.17 -3.31 -19.53
C ALA A 212 8.23 -4.69 -18.88
N GLY A 213 7.10 -5.24 -18.40
CA GLY A 213 7.10 -6.45 -17.60
C GLY A 213 7.83 -6.28 -16.25
N PRO A 214 7.83 -7.29 -15.38
CA PRO A 214 8.40 -7.15 -14.02
C PRO A 214 9.95 -7.14 -13.98
N ASP A 215 10.63 -7.65 -15.00
CA ASP A 215 12.10 -7.76 -15.12
C ASP A 215 12.70 -6.77 -16.15
N GLY A 216 11.89 -5.83 -16.64
CA GLY A 216 12.32 -4.85 -17.65
C GLY A 216 13.26 -3.77 -17.12
N THR A 217 14.17 -3.29 -17.99
CA THR A 217 15.10 -2.19 -17.66
C THR A 217 14.41 -0.83 -17.46
N TYR A 218 13.14 -0.71 -17.85
CA TYR A 218 12.28 0.46 -17.61
C TYR A 218 12.27 0.91 -16.14
N TRP A 219 12.35 -0.04 -15.20
CA TRP A 219 12.27 0.25 -13.76
C TRP A 219 13.58 0.76 -13.15
N ALA A 220 14.71 0.62 -13.84
CA ALA A 220 16.03 0.88 -13.28
C ALA A 220 16.23 2.35 -12.88
N ASP A 221 15.79 3.30 -13.73
CA ASP A 221 15.85 4.74 -13.43
C ASP A 221 14.73 5.18 -12.46
N LYS A 222 13.81 4.29 -12.10
CA LYS A 222 12.65 4.61 -11.24
C LYS A 222 12.86 4.18 -9.78
N THR A 223 14.02 3.61 -9.46
CA THR A 223 14.40 3.24 -8.10
C THR A 223 15.15 4.37 -7.41
N ILE A 224 14.69 4.75 -6.21
CA ILE A 224 15.29 5.84 -5.44
C ILE A 224 16.54 5.35 -4.70
N PRO A 225 17.70 6.03 -4.82
CA PRO A 225 18.91 5.71 -4.08
C PRO A 225 18.79 6.25 -2.64
N VAL A 226 17.95 5.60 -1.83
CA VAL A 226 17.58 6.02 -0.47
C VAL A 226 18.78 6.12 0.47
N GLU A 227 19.85 5.37 0.23
CA GLU A 227 21.14 5.49 0.94
C GLU A 227 21.83 6.86 0.78
N ARG A 228 21.36 7.71 -0.14
CA ARG A 228 21.86 9.07 -0.28
C ARG A 228 21.17 10.07 0.64
N ILE A 229 20.05 9.70 1.26
CA ILE A 229 19.28 10.57 2.15
C ILE A 229 20.04 10.76 3.46
N ASP A 230 20.32 12.00 3.82
CA ASP A 230 21.06 12.42 5.01
C ASP A 230 20.26 13.34 5.93
N VAL A 231 18.99 13.57 5.61
CA VAL A 231 18.04 14.34 6.43
C VAL A 231 17.16 13.42 7.28
N PRO A 232 16.73 13.85 8.48
CA PRO A 232 15.79 13.12 9.33
C PRO A 232 14.51 12.65 8.60
N VAL A 233 14.11 11.39 8.84
CA VAL A 233 12.91 10.77 8.24
C VAL A 233 11.91 10.29 9.30
N LEU A 234 10.65 10.73 9.20
CA LEU A 234 9.51 10.08 9.86
C LEU A 234 8.76 9.23 8.82
N ALA A 235 9.09 7.94 8.75
CA ALA A 235 8.48 6.98 7.85
C ALA A 235 7.14 6.48 8.42
N VAL A 236 6.09 6.52 7.61
CA VAL A 236 4.73 6.18 8.06
C VAL A 236 4.12 5.16 7.11
N ASP A 237 3.60 4.07 7.63
CA ASP A 237 2.89 3.07 6.82
C ASP A 237 1.80 2.33 7.61
N GLY A 238 1.12 1.37 6.99
CA GLY A 238 0.16 0.52 7.68
C GLY A 238 0.11 -0.91 7.17
N TRP A 239 -0.19 -1.88 8.05
CA TRP A 239 -0.13 -3.32 7.76
C TRP A 239 -1.01 -3.81 6.60
N ARG A 240 -1.97 -3.00 6.17
CA ARG A 240 -2.87 -3.30 5.05
C ARG A 240 -2.57 -2.43 3.82
N ASP A 241 -1.44 -1.73 3.84
CA ASP A 241 -0.89 -0.97 2.74
C ASP A 241 0.06 -1.84 1.90
N PRO A 242 0.00 -1.75 0.56
CA PRO A 242 0.85 -2.55 -0.32
C PRO A 242 2.36 -2.23 -0.21
N TYR A 243 2.76 -1.12 0.43
CA TYR A 243 4.14 -0.64 0.46
C TYR A 243 4.85 -0.83 1.80
N THR A 244 4.25 -1.51 2.77
CA THR A 244 4.87 -1.68 4.10
C THR A 244 6.25 -2.35 4.03
N THR A 245 6.40 -3.35 3.15
CA THR A 245 7.69 -4.00 2.92
C THR A 245 8.74 -3.02 2.39
N ASP A 246 8.38 -2.17 1.43
CA ASP A 246 9.25 -1.12 0.91
C ASP A 246 9.64 -0.11 1.99
N THR A 247 8.68 0.31 2.82
CA THR A 247 8.93 1.21 3.94
C THR A 247 9.99 0.67 4.88
N LEU A 248 9.85 -0.59 5.29
CA LEU A 248 10.84 -1.24 6.16
C LEU A 248 12.21 -1.40 5.48
N ARG A 249 12.24 -1.62 4.16
CA ARG A 249 13.50 -1.78 3.42
C ARG A 249 14.26 -0.47 3.23
N TYR A 250 13.59 0.67 3.02
CA TYR A 250 14.32 1.93 2.86
C TYR A 250 14.78 2.50 4.20
N VAL A 251 14.02 2.37 5.30
CA VAL A 251 14.45 2.92 6.60
C VAL A 251 15.73 2.29 7.11
N ASP A 252 15.95 1.00 6.84
CA ASP A 252 17.17 0.27 7.20
C ASP A 252 18.41 0.72 6.40
N ARG A 253 18.21 1.49 5.31
CA ARG A 253 19.27 1.96 4.40
C ARG A 253 19.58 3.45 4.55
N ILE A 254 18.84 4.17 5.37
CA ILE A 254 19.00 5.62 5.57
C ILE A 254 19.86 5.87 6.81
N ASP A 255 21.00 6.54 6.63
CA ASP A 255 21.93 6.91 7.71
C ASP A 255 21.62 8.31 8.25
N ALA A 256 20.40 8.48 8.76
CA ALA A 256 19.91 9.71 9.36
C ALA A 256 18.92 9.42 10.51
N PRO A 257 18.62 10.39 11.40
CA PRO A 257 17.64 10.20 12.45
C PRO A 257 16.28 9.76 11.88
N THR A 258 15.94 8.49 12.07
CA THR A 258 14.73 7.88 11.50
C THR A 258 13.79 7.40 12.60
N ARG A 259 12.50 7.67 12.43
CA ARG A 259 11.41 7.08 13.23
C ARG A 259 10.38 6.46 12.30
N VAL A 260 9.81 5.33 12.72
CA VAL A 260 8.86 4.55 11.93
C VAL A 260 7.55 4.42 12.68
N LEU A 261 6.43 4.63 11.98
CA LEU A 261 5.09 4.53 12.52
C LEU A 261 4.24 3.61 11.65
N LEU A 262 3.88 2.43 12.18
CA LEU A 262 3.14 1.39 11.46
C LEU A 262 1.81 1.10 12.15
N GLY A 263 0.71 1.49 11.52
CA GLY A 263 -0.64 1.27 12.05
C GLY A 263 -1.40 0.14 11.34
N PRO A 264 -2.64 -0.15 11.76
CA PRO A 264 -3.53 -1.11 11.06
C PRO A 264 -4.16 -0.51 9.79
N TRP A 265 -3.54 0.53 9.23
CA TRP A 265 -4.13 1.35 8.19
C TRP A 265 -3.96 0.69 6.82
N ARG A 266 -4.89 1.01 5.93
CA ARG A 266 -4.76 0.84 4.48
C ARG A 266 -3.99 2.04 3.93
N HIS A 267 -4.00 2.21 2.61
CA HIS A 267 -3.38 3.34 1.90
C HIS A 267 -4.07 4.72 2.11
N ARG A 268 -4.35 5.08 3.37
CA ARG A 268 -5.11 6.26 3.80
C ARG A 268 -4.40 6.91 4.99
N MET A 269 -4.46 8.25 5.04
CA MET A 269 -3.89 9.03 6.15
C MET A 269 -4.26 8.46 7.54
N PRO A 270 -3.29 8.32 8.47
CA PRO A 270 -3.50 7.70 9.77
C PRO A 270 -4.61 8.31 10.65
N HIS A 271 -4.82 9.63 10.58
CA HIS A 271 -5.90 10.31 11.33
C HIS A 271 -7.30 10.03 10.76
N ARG A 272 -7.40 9.38 9.59
CA ARG A 272 -8.65 8.93 8.94
C ARG A 272 -8.76 7.41 8.88
N GLY A 273 -7.82 6.69 9.51
CA GLY A 273 -7.86 5.24 9.61
C GLY A 273 -9.14 4.81 10.30
N ARG A 274 -9.83 3.80 9.75
CA ARG A 274 -10.98 3.19 10.43
C ARG A 274 -10.52 2.54 11.72
N GLU A 275 -9.37 1.86 11.67
CA GLU A 275 -8.72 1.18 12.79
C GLU A 275 -7.63 2.06 13.42
N SER A 276 -7.68 2.18 14.74
CA SER A 276 -6.75 2.93 15.58
C SER A 276 -6.29 4.28 14.99
N ALA A 277 -7.23 5.19 14.73
CA ALA A 277 -6.88 6.55 14.38
C ALA A 277 -6.12 7.21 15.54
N ILE A 278 -5.06 7.95 15.21
CA ILE A 278 -4.20 8.65 16.18
C ILE A 278 -4.13 10.14 15.86
N ASP A 279 -3.59 10.94 16.78
CA ASP A 279 -3.21 12.34 16.55
C ASP A 279 -1.99 12.45 15.62
N PHE A 280 -2.16 11.98 14.39
CA PHE A 280 -1.09 11.92 13.39
C PHE A 280 -0.59 13.31 13.00
N ARG A 281 -1.50 14.28 12.90
CA ARG A 281 -1.14 15.65 12.52
C ARG A 281 -0.17 16.27 13.52
N ARG A 282 -0.36 15.99 14.83
CA ARG A 282 0.60 16.38 15.86
C ARG A 282 1.93 15.66 15.73
N GLN A 283 1.95 14.36 15.40
CA GLN A 283 3.21 13.64 15.16
C GLN A 283 4.05 14.28 14.05
N VAL A 284 3.39 14.69 12.95
CA VAL A 284 4.04 15.40 11.84
C VAL A 284 4.53 16.79 12.27
N ALA A 285 3.72 17.55 13.00
CA ALA A 285 4.11 18.87 13.48
C ALA A 285 5.28 18.80 14.48
N ASP A 286 5.23 17.90 15.46
CA ASP A 286 6.28 17.72 16.47
C ASP A 286 7.61 17.30 15.81
N TRP A 287 7.55 16.56 14.69
CA TRP A 287 8.73 16.22 13.88
C TRP A 287 9.34 17.45 13.21
N PHE A 288 8.54 18.27 12.52
CA PHE A 288 9.04 19.48 11.88
C PHE A 288 9.48 20.53 12.91
N ASP A 289 8.79 20.67 14.04
CA ASP A 289 9.18 21.58 15.13
C ASP A 289 10.58 21.21 15.65
N ARG A 290 10.88 19.92 15.75
CA ARG A 290 12.20 19.44 16.17
C ARG A 290 13.33 19.82 15.21
N PHE A 291 13.12 19.71 13.91
CA PHE A 291 14.19 19.81 12.91
C PHE A 291 14.26 21.17 12.20
N LEU A 292 13.12 21.80 11.93
CA LEU A 292 13.06 23.10 11.27
C LEU A 292 13.13 24.26 12.27
N ARG A 293 12.73 24.05 13.53
CA ARG A 293 12.76 25.09 14.59
C ARG A 293 13.73 24.79 15.73
N GLY A 294 14.21 23.55 15.85
CA GLY A 294 15.08 23.14 16.95
C GLY A 294 14.35 22.97 18.28
N GLU A 295 13.02 22.83 18.26
CA GLU A 295 12.22 22.72 19.49
C GLU A 295 12.35 21.34 20.16
N PRO A 296 12.35 21.28 21.50
CA PRO A 296 12.46 20.02 22.24
C PRO A 296 11.09 19.31 22.33
N THR A 297 10.57 18.82 21.19
CA THR A 297 9.23 18.20 21.11
C THR A 297 9.16 16.78 21.67
N GLY A 298 10.32 16.14 21.88
CA GLY A 298 10.41 14.72 22.27
C GLY A 298 10.19 13.75 21.10
N ALA A 299 10.14 14.22 19.86
CA ALA A 299 10.00 13.37 18.68
C ALA A 299 11.06 12.25 18.58
N LEU A 300 12.25 12.49 19.13
CA LEU A 300 13.34 11.50 19.22
C LEU A 300 13.35 10.69 20.53
N ASP A 301 12.52 11.04 21.50
CA ASP A 301 12.44 10.33 22.79
C ASP A 301 11.61 9.05 22.68
N HIS A 302 10.80 8.94 21.61
CA HIS A 302 10.08 7.71 21.29
C HIS A 302 11.00 6.63 20.73
N PRO A 303 10.68 5.34 20.95
CA PRO A 303 11.37 4.23 20.30
C PRO A 303 11.42 4.36 18.77
N SER A 304 12.43 3.76 18.15
CA SER A 304 12.68 3.84 16.70
C SER A 304 11.45 3.46 15.87
N TYR A 305 10.71 2.44 16.32
CA TYR A 305 9.47 1.99 15.69
C TYR A 305 8.32 2.12 16.70
N ARG A 306 7.20 2.66 16.26
CA ARG A 306 5.92 2.57 16.97
C ARG A 306 4.95 1.81 16.09
N ILE A 307 4.47 0.68 16.59
CA ILE A 307 3.70 -0.27 15.81
C ILE A 307 2.37 -0.60 16.47
N TRP A 308 1.37 -0.96 15.67
CA TRP A 308 0.12 -1.54 16.16
C TRP A 308 0.17 -3.06 16.12
N THR A 309 -0.03 -3.74 17.25
CA THR A 309 -0.29 -5.19 17.27
C THR A 309 -1.79 -5.44 17.24
N GLU A 310 -2.27 -6.08 16.18
CA GLU A 310 -3.67 -6.46 16.01
C GLU A 310 -4.01 -7.71 16.86
N ARG A 311 -5.27 -7.78 17.34
CA ARG A 311 -5.84 -8.86 18.16
C ARG A 311 -7.21 -9.26 17.61
N ASP A 312 -7.77 -10.35 18.12
CA ASP A 312 -9.08 -10.86 17.67
C ASP A 312 -10.21 -9.80 17.78
N GLY A 313 -11.12 -9.86 16.81
CA GLY A 313 -12.26 -8.96 16.65
C GLY A 313 -12.04 -7.89 15.59
N GLY A 314 -10.78 -7.51 15.31
CA GLY A 314 -10.41 -6.41 14.43
C GLY A 314 -10.95 -5.04 14.91
N GLY A 315 -10.46 -3.94 14.35
CA GLY A 315 -10.95 -2.60 14.71
C GLY A 315 -10.08 -1.81 15.70
N THR A 316 -10.47 -0.58 16.03
CA THR A 316 -9.74 0.37 16.91
C THR A 316 -9.53 -0.08 18.35
N THR A 317 -10.30 -1.07 18.82
CA THR A 317 -10.30 -1.52 20.23
C THR A 317 -9.61 -2.87 20.42
N ALA A 318 -9.39 -3.61 19.33
CA ALA A 318 -8.85 -4.96 19.31
C ALA A 318 -7.35 -4.94 18.96
N GLY A 319 -6.55 -4.19 19.72
CA GLY A 319 -5.11 -4.16 19.55
C GLY A 319 -4.40 -3.23 20.54
N ARG A 320 -3.09 -3.10 20.39
CA ARG A 320 -2.23 -2.29 21.26
C ARG A 320 -1.13 -1.62 20.45
N TRP A 321 -0.87 -0.33 20.72
CA TRP A 321 0.36 0.32 20.26
C TRP A 321 1.55 -0.14 21.10
N ARG A 322 2.68 -0.39 20.45
CA ARG A 322 3.94 -0.81 21.06
C ARG A 322 5.10 0.00 20.51
N GLY A 323 6.15 0.16 21.31
CA GLY A 323 7.38 0.86 20.95
C GLY A 323 8.56 -0.10 20.92
N LEU A 324 9.27 -0.15 19.78
CA LEU A 324 10.37 -1.07 19.54
C LEU A 324 11.62 -0.28 19.13
N ASP A 325 12.79 -0.71 19.61
CA ASP A 325 14.07 -0.04 19.28
C ASP A 325 14.65 -0.47 17.93
N ALA A 326 14.23 -1.62 17.42
CA ALA A 326 14.66 -2.20 16.14
C ALA A 326 13.52 -3.01 15.51
N TRP A 327 13.62 -3.29 14.21
CA TRP A 327 12.71 -4.18 13.50
C TRP A 327 13.48 -5.25 12.71
N PRO A 328 13.03 -6.52 12.71
CA PRO A 328 12.06 -7.10 13.63
C PRO A 328 12.66 -7.26 15.05
N THR A 329 11.86 -7.11 16.11
CA THR A 329 12.34 -7.36 17.48
C THR A 329 12.50 -8.83 17.82
N LEU A 330 11.80 -9.72 17.11
CA LEU A 330 11.75 -11.16 17.35
C LEU A 330 12.68 -11.93 16.39
N GLY A 331 13.95 -11.49 16.29
CA GLY A 331 14.95 -12.06 15.37
C GLY A 331 15.94 -13.05 16.00
N GLY A 332 15.92 -13.23 17.33
CA GLY A 332 16.82 -14.13 18.04
C GLY A 332 16.54 -15.61 17.76
N SER A 333 17.51 -16.49 18.05
CA SER A 333 17.36 -17.94 17.83
C SER A 333 16.21 -18.59 18.62
N GLY A 334 15.71 -17.92 19.67
CA GLY A 334 14.56 -18.36 20.48
C GLY A 334 13.20 -17.75 20.10
N ASP A 335 13.17 -16.73 19.23
CA ASP A 335 11.96 -15.97 18.89
C ASP A 335 11.40 -16.37 17.52
N ARG A 336 11.37 -17.67 17.25
CA ARG A 336 10.87 -18.22 15.99
C ARG A 336 9.82 -19.28 16.26
N VAL A 337 8.63 -19.04 15.71
CA VAL A 337 7.56 -20.03 15.68
C VAL A 337 7.57 -20.70 14.32
N ALA A 338 7.46 -22.03 14.31
CA ALA A 338 7.46 -22.82 13.10
C ALA A 338 6.42 -23.94 13.16
N PHE A 339 5.89 -24.30 11.99
CA PHE A 339 4.95 -25.41 11.83
C PHE A 339 5.23 -26.15 10.52
N ASP A 340 5.31 -27.47 10.59
CA ASP A 340 5.36 -28.35 9.41
C ASP A 340 3.95 -28.56 8.86
N LEU A 341 3.81 -28.47 7.53
CA LEU A 341 2.57 -28.81 6.83
C LEU A 341 2.50 -30.33 6.72
N ALA A 342 1.61 -30.94 7.49
CA ALA A 342 1.46 -32.38 7.67
C ALA A 342 0.05 -32.85 7.25
N PRO A 343 -0.19 -34.18 7.08
CA PRO A 343 -1.48 -34.72 6.64
C PRO A 343 -2.69 -34.32 7.47
N ASN A 344 -2.49 -34.06 8.77
CA ASN A 344 -3.54 -33.69 9.70
C ASN A 344 -3.56 -32.19 10.02
N GLY A 345 -2.86 -31.36 9.23
CA GLY A 345 -2.77 -29.92 9.44
C GLY A 345 -1.37 -29.45 9.82
N LEU A 346 -1.26 -28.45 10.69
CA LEU A 346 0.02 -27.89 11.15
C LEU A 346 0.57 -28.67 12.34
N ALA A 347 1.78 -29.22 12.20
CA ALA A 347 2.49 -29.95 13.25
C ALA A 347 3.70 -29.15 13.77
N ALA A 348 4.04 -29.32 15.06
CA ALA A 348 5.29 -28.76 15.58
C ALA A 348 6.50 -29.47 14.94
N PRO A 349 7.58 -28.76 14.58
CA PRO A 349 8.80 -29.35 14.04
C PRO A 349 9.45 -30.37 14.99
N ALA A 350 9.96 -31.47 14.45
CA ALA A 350 10.78 -32.40 15.22
C ALA A 350 12.08 -31.72 15.69
N GLY A 351 12.34 -31.72 17.00
CA GLY A 351 13.59 -31.25 17.60
C GLY A 351 13.69 -29.73 17.82
N ASP A 352 12.60 -28.96 17.72
CA ASP A 352 12.56 -27.70 18.44
C ASP A 352 12.56 -28.03 19.94
N GLY A 353 13.44 -27.41 20.73
CA GLY A 353 13.57 -27.71 22.16
C GLY A 353 12.39 -27.24 22.99
N SER A 354 11.21 -26.97 22.41
CA SER A 354 10.01 -26.55 23.13
C SER A 354 9.19 -27.75 23.62
N SER A 355 9.87 -28.70 24.26
CA SER A 355 9.17 -29.53 25.25
C SER A 355 8.76 -28.61 26.40
N PRO A 356 7.56 -28.74 26.98
CA PRO A 356 7.31 -28.12 28.28
C PRO A 356 8.32 -28.76 29.24
N GLU A 357 9.24 -27.96 29.79
CA GLU A 357 10.13 -28.41 30.84
C GLU A 357 9.27 -29.04 31.94
N SER A 358 9.43 -30.35 32.11
CA SER A 358 8.86 -31.08 33.22
C SER A 358 9.69 -30.75 34.46
N ASP A 359 9.35 -29.65 35.12
CA ASP A 359 9.91 -29.33 36.42
C ASP A 359 9.48 -30.40 37.44
N GLY A 360 10.44 -31.21 37.84
CA GLY A 360 10.27 -32.23 38.85
C GLY A 360 10.07 -31.64 40.24
N ALA A 361 8.91 -31.88 40.84
CA ALA A 361 8.76 -32.04 42.29
C ALA A 361 7.57 -32.98 42.57
N GLY A 362 7.87 -34.14 43.14
CA GLY A 362 6.93 -35.26 43.22
C GLY A 362 5.69 -35.03 44.08
N ARG A 363 4.60 -35.70 43.67
CA ARG A 363 3.67 -36.42 44.55
C ARG A 363 2.79 -37.34 43.69
N ALA A 364 2.79 -38.62 44.04
CA ALA A 364 1.88 -39.61 43.48
C ALA A 364 0.48 -39.44 44.09
N SER A 365 -0.56 -39.38 43.25
CA SER A 365 -1.84 -40.08 43.42
C SER A 365 -2.85 -39.76 42.31
N ASP A 366 -3.36 -40.82 41.70
CA ASP A 366 -4.68 -41.03 41.09
C ASP A 366 -5.24 -40.13 39.97
N ALA A 367 -5.27 -40.74 38.78
CA ALA A 367 -6.39 -40.86 37.84
C ALA A 367 -7.25 -39.61 37.54
N THR A 368 -6.92 -38.98 36.41
CA THR A 368 -7.92 -38.42 35.48
C THR A 368 -7.41 -38.64 34.05
N GLU A 369 -8.23 -39.29 33.23
CA GLU A 369 -8.09 -39.32 31.77
C GLU A 369 -8.06 -37.87 31.25
N GLY A 370 -6.86 -37.41 30.88
CA GLY A 370 -6.63 -36.23 30.09
C GLY A 370 -5.75 -36.67 28.93
N ILE A 371 -6.29 -36.62 27.72
CA ILE A 371 -5.56 -36.92 26.49
C ILE A 371 -4.46 -35.86 26.35
N ASP A 372 -3.21 -36.27 26.57
CA ASP A 372 -2.01 -35.55 26.13
C ASP A 372 -2.11 -35.27 24.62
N PRO A 373 -1.62 -34.13 24.11
CA PRO A 373 -1.63 -33.86 22.68
C PRO A 373 -0.78 -34.92 22.01
N ALA A 374 -1.42 -35.84 21.29
CA ALA A 374 -0.70 -36.80 20.49
C ALA A 374 0.18 -36.02 19.52
N GLU A 375 1.49 -36.16 19.74
CA GLU A 375 2.50 -36.30 18.70
C GLU A 375 1.92 -37.15 17.55
N ALA A 376 1.10 -36.58 16.68
CA ALA A 376 0.87 -37.15 15.36
C ALA A 376 2.16 -36.85 14.58
N ALA A 377 3.22 -37.58 14.92
CA ALA A 377 4.51 -37.47 14.30
C ALA A 377 4.29 -37.61 12.80
N PHE A 378 4.68 -36.56 12.09
CA PHE A 378 4.87 -36.59 10.67
C PHE A 378 5.86 -37.73 10.39
N ALA A 379 5.36 -38.88 9.93
CA ALA A 379 6.13 -40.13 9.87
C ALA A 379 6.45 -40.55 8.44
N GLU A 380 5.55 -40.25 7.50
CA GLU A 380 5.66 -40.64 6.09
C GLU A 380 5.57 -39.40 5.19
N PRO A 381 6.25 -39.41 4.02
CA PRO A 381 6.06 -38.40 3.00
C PRO A 381 4.60 -38.29 2.58
N ALA A 382 4.14 -37.05 2.40
CA ALA A 382 2.79 -36.72 1.95
C ALA A 382 2.82 -35.84 0.72
N ALA A 383 1.79 -36.01 -0.12
CA ALA A 383 1.54 -35.19 -1.29
C ALA A 383 0.13 -34.63 -1.20
N PHE A 384 0.00 -33.33 -1.41
CA PHE A 384 -1.24 -32.58 -1.30
C PHE A 384 -1.53 -31.93 -2.65
N VAL A 385 -2.70 -32.23 -3.20
CA VAL A 385 -3.14 -31.66 -4.48
C VAL A 385 -3.71 -30.27 -4.21
N CYS A 386 -3.15 -29.25 -4.85
CA CYS A 386 -3.64 -27.89 -4.87
C CYS A 386 -4.34 -27.65 -6.20
N GLU A 387 -5.68 -27.74 -6.18
CA GLU A 387 -6.51 -27.45 -7.35
C GLU A 387 -6.41 -25.94 -7.70
N PRO A 388 -6.19 -25.59 -8.97
CA PRO A 388 -6.13 -24.19 -9.37
C PRO A 388 -7.54 -23.62 -9.41
N ASP A 389 -7.76 -22.51 -8.71
CA ASP A 389 -9.01 -21.75 -8.77
C ASP A 389 -8.68 -20.26 -8.94
N PRO A 390 -8.86 -19.69 -10.14
CA PRO A 390 -8.56 -18.28 -10.40
C PRO A 390 -9.55 -17.33 -9.72
N THR A 391 -10.65 -17.85 -9.17
CA THR A 391 -11.68 -17.08 -8.48
C THR A 391 -11.40 -16.88 -6.99
N VAL A 392 -10.26 -17.39 -6.48
CA VAL A 392 -9.81 -17.21 -5.10
C VAL A 392 -9.29 -15.78 -4.88
N GLY A 393 -9.73 -15.15 -3.80
CA GLY A 393 -9.26 -13.85 -3.33
C GLY A 393 -10.39 -12.86 -3.05
N LEU A 394 -11.59 -13.08 -3.61
CA LEU A 394 -12.75 -12.17 -3.46
C LEU A 394 -13.18 -11.98 -1.99
N ALA A 395 -13.03 -13.01 -1.17
CA ALA A 395 -13.35 -12.99 0.25
C ALA A 395 -12.14 -12.68 1.14
N SER A 396 -10.99 -12.38 0.52
CA SER A 396 -9.70 -12.14 1.18
C SER A 396 -9.07 -10.79 0.82
N VAL A 397 -9.64 -10.09 -0.17
CA VAL A 397 -9.19 -8.77 -0.63
C VAL A 397 -9.93 -7.65 0.10
N ASP A 398 -9.25 -6.53 0.20
CA ASP A 398 -9.79 -5.30 0.76
C ASP A 398 -9.54 -4.16 -0.23
N PRO A 399 -10.58 -3.63 -0.90
CA PRO A 399 -10.36 -2.66 -1.95
C PRO A 399 -9.88 -1.33 -1.38
N TYR A 400 -8.90 -0.74 -2.07
CA TYR A 400 -8.40 0.59 -1.79
C TYR A 400 -9.55 1.60 -1.62
N GLY A 401 -9.46 2.49 -0.62
CA GLY A 401 -10.42 3.59 -0.45
C GLY A 401 -11.76 3.23 0.21
N ALA A 402 -12.19 1.96 0.19
CA ALA A 402 -13.38 1.53 0.93
C ALA A 402 -13.10 1.41 2.42
N ALA A 403 -14.11 1.57 3.27
CA ALA A 403 -14.02 1.39 4.72
C ALA A 403 -14.88 0.19 5.15
N ILE A 404 -14.43 -1.02 4.83
CA ILE A 404 -15.10 -2.27 5.22
C ILE A 404 -14.43 -2.88 6.45
N ALA A 405 -15.12 -3.73 7.21
CA ALA A 405 -14.40 -4.61 8.13
C ALA A 405 -13.61 -5.64 7.31
N PRO A 406 -12.48 -6.17 7.81
CA PRO A 406 -11.78 -7.27 7.15
C PRO A 406 -12.79 -8.40 6.83
N PRO A 407 -12.80 -8.91 5.59
CA PRO A 407 -13.77 -9.93 5.19
C PRO A 407 -13.50 -11.26 5.90
N ILE A 408 -14.50 -12.13 5.89
CA ILE A 408 -14.39 -13.50 6.39
C ILE A 408 -13.92 -14.37 5.21
N THR A 409 -12.81 -15.08 5.40
CA THR A 409 -12.11 -15.78 4.31
C THR A 409 -12.68 -17.15 3.93
N ASN A 410 -13.68 -17.64 4.66
CA ASN A 410 -14.17 -19.03 4.56
C ASN A 410 -14.49 -19.50 3.13
N ASP A 411 -15.01 -18.64 2.26
CA ASP A 411 -15.31 -18.99 0.87
C ASP A 411 -14.04 -19.24 0.03
N ASP A 412 -12.99 -18.45 0.25
CA ASP A 412 -11.68 -18.67 -0.39
C ASP A 412 -10.93 -19.83 0.26
N ASP A 413 -11.05 -20.01 1.57
CA ASP A 413 -10.43 -21.12 2.30
C ASP A 413 -10.97 -22.48 1.84
N ALA A 414 -12.27 -22.56 1.52
CA ALA A 414 -12.88 -23.78 0.99
C ALA A 414 -12.40 -24.15 -0.42
N ARG A 415 -11.75 -23.22 -1.12
CA ARG A 415 -11.26 -23.35 -2.51
C ARG A 415 -9.73 -23.32 -2.58
N THR A 416 -9.06 -23.45 -1.43
CA THR A 416 -7.61 -23.51 -1.32
C THR A 416 -7.19 -24.73 -0.50
N LEU A 417 -5.94 -25.17 -0.69
CA LEU A 417 -5.36 -26.22 0.13
C LEU A 417 -5.04 -25.65 1.52
N THR A 418 -5.74 -26.11 2.56
CA THR A 418 -5.63 -25.58 3.91
C THR A 418 -4.97 -26.54 4.89
N PHE A 419 -4.13 -26.00 5.76
CA PHE A 419 -3.51 -26.69 6.89
C PHE A 419 -3.85 -25.94 8.17
N ASP A 420 -4.68 -26.56 9.01
CA ASP A 420 -5.11 -26.01 10.28
C ASP A 420 -4.22 -26.51 11.43
N GLY A 421 -3.83 -25.62 12.34
CA GLY A 421 -3.29 -26.00 13.64
C GLY A 421 -4.39 -26.42 14.61
N GLU A 422 -3.99 -27.05 15.73
CA GLU A 422 -4.86 -27.24 16.88
C GLU A 422 -5.26 -25.90 17.52
N PRO A 423 -6.39 -25.83 18.25
CA PRO A 423 -6.73 -24.65 19.02
C PRO A 423 -5.58 -24.30 19.96
N LEU A 424 -5.13 -23.06 19.88
CA LEU A 424 -3.99 -22.58 20.64
C LEU A 424 -4.32 -22.62 22.14
N ALA A 425 -3.59 -23.43 22.92
CA ALA A 425 -3.75 -23.42 24.37
C ALA A 425 -3.33 -22.07 24.99
N ARG A 426 -2.41 -21.36 24.32
CA ARG A 426 -1.94 -20.03 24.71
C ARG A 426 -1.70 -19.15 23.48
N PRO A 427 -1.78 -17.81 23.61
CA PRO A 427 -1.62 -16.91 22.48
C PRO A 427 -0.25 -17.03 21.81
N VAL A 428 -0.23 -16.84 20.50
CA VAL A 428 0.99 -16.83 19.68
C VAL A 428 1.11 -15.47 19.01
N GLU A 429 2.23 -14.80 19.24
CA GLU A 429 2.53 -13.51 18.62
C GLU A 429 3.32 -13.73 17.34
N LEU A 430 2.95 -13.00 16.28
CA LEU A 430 3.73 -12.79 15.07
C LEU A 430 4.06 -11.30 15.01
N THR A 431 5.33 -10.92 14.94
CA THR A 431 5.76 -9.51 14.75
C THR A 431 7.01 -9.49 13.90
N GLY A 432 6.82 -9.27 12.60
CA GLY A 432 7.87 -9.39 11.58
C GLY A 432 7.30 -9.88 10.25
N SER A 433 8.19 -10.33 9.36
CA SER A 433 7.83 -11.01 8.11
C SER A 433 8.02 -12.51 8.26
N GLY A 434 6.97 -13.27 7.96
CA GLY A 434 7.03 -14.73 7.91
C GLY A 434 7.45 -15.26 6.55
N GLU A 435 7.64 -16.56 6.45
CA GLU A 435 7.87 -17.29 5.20
C GLU A 435 7.17 -18.65 5.28
N VAL A 436 6.65 -19.10 4.14
CA VAL A 436 6.28 -20.51 3.94
C VAL A 436 7.18 -21.11 2.88
N SER A 437 8.07 -22.01 3.28
CA SER A 437 8.90 -22.80 2.37
C SER A 437 8.08 -24.01 1.92
N LEU A 438 7.79 -24.11 0.63
CA LEU A 438 7.02 -25.19 0.02
C LEU A 438 7.93 -26.08 -0.84
N ARG A 439 7.64 -27.37 -0.89
CA ARG A 439 8.18 -28.27 -1.91
C ARG A 439 7.08 -28.53 -2.91
N VAL A 440 7.27 -28.14 -4.15
CA VAL A 440 6.24 -28.08 -5.17
C VAL A 440 6.62 -28.87 -6.41
N GLU A 441 5.66 -29.58 -6.97
CA GLU A 441 5.75 -30.19 -8.28
C GLU A 441 4.67 -29.55 -9.15
N SER A 442 5.10 -28.84 -10.20
CA SER A 442 4.23 -28.03 -11.04
C SER A 442 4.07 -28.63 -12.44
N PRO A 443 2.85 -28.63 -13.02
CA PRO A 443 2.63 -29.05 -14.41
C PRO A 443 3.03 -27.96 -15.43
N VAL A 444 3.36 -26.75 -14.97
CA VAL A 444 3.82 -25.62 -15.79
C VAL A 444 5.11 -25.03 -15.23
N PRO A 445 5.93 -24.38 -16.08
CA PRO A 445 7.18 -23.77 -15.63
C PRO A 445 7.00 -22.51 -14.77
N ASP A 446 5.89 -21.77 -14.93
CA ASP A 446 5.64 -20.53 -14.21
C ASP A 446 4.29 -20.53 -13.45
N PRO A 447 4.13 -21.38 -12.43
CA PRO A 447 2.93 -21.34 -11.60
C PRO A 447 2.90 -20.05 -10.77
N THR A 448 1.70 -19.52 -10.53
CA THR A 448 1.48 -18.58 -9.43
C THR A 448 1.17 -19.38 -8.17
N ILE A 449 1.92 -19.13 -7.10
CA ILE A 449 1.70 -19.76 -5.78
C ILE A 449 1.39 -18.63 -4.80
N VAL A 450 0.22 -18.71 -4.18
CA VAL A 450 -0.27 -17.75 -3.18
C VAL A 450 -0.41 -18.45 -1.85
N VAL A 451 0.06 -17.81 -0.78
CA VAL A 451 -0.06 -18.28 0.59
C VAL A 451 -0.74 -17.22 1.45
N ARG A 452 -1.79 -17.60 2.16
CA ARG A 452 -2.46 -16.77 3.17
C ARG A 452 -2.24 -17.40 4.54
N LEU A 453 -1.82 -16.57 5.50
CA LEU A 453 -1.84 -16.92 6.91
C LEU A 453 -3.13 -16.37 7.51
N VAL A 454 -3.94 -17.27 8.07
CA VAL A 454 -5.31 -16.98 8.50
C VAL A 454 -5.45 -17.26 9.99
N ASP A 455 -6.08 -16.33 10.70
CA ASP A 455 -6.52 -16.51 12.08
C ASP A 455 -7.97 -17.01 12.08
N VAL A 456 -8.19 -18.23 12.60
CA VAL A 456 -9.51 -18.87 12.64
C VAL A 456 -10.05 -18.83 14.07
N ASP A 457 -11.16 -18.11 14.26
CA ASP A 457 -11.80 -17.97 15.57
C ASP A 457 -12.46 -19.29 16.05
N PRO A 458 -12.85 -19.41 17.33
CA PRO A 458 -13.51 -20.61 17.86
C PRO A 458 -14.87 -20.94 17.22
N ARG A 459 -15.43 -20.04 16.41
CA ARG A 459 -16.65 -20.25 15.62
C ARG A 459 -16.34 -20.70 14.19
N GLY A 460 -15.06 -20.87 13.84
CA GLY A 460 -14.59 -21.28 12.52
C GLY A 460 -14.54 -20.16 11.50
N ARG A 461 -14.61 -18.89 11.89
CA ARG A 461 -14.50 -17.74 10.97
C ARG A 461 -13.03 -17.39 10.76
N GLY A 462 -12.57 -17.41 9.52
CA GLY A 462 -11.21 -17.05 9.13
C GLY A 462 -11.06 -15.55 8.82
N ARG A 463 -9.89 -14.98 9.16
CA ARG A 463 -9.44 -13.65 8.76
C ARG A 463 -7.98 -13.71 8.30
N THR A 464 -7.67 -13.10 7.15
CA THR A 464 -6.28 -12.95 6.69
C THR A 464 -5.49 -12.10 7.67
N VAL A 465 -4.38 -12.63 8.18
CA VAL A 465 -3.41 -11.92 9.02
C VAL A 465 -2.30 -11.32 8.16
N THR A 466 -1.77 -12.11 7.24
CA THR A 466 -0.79 -11.70 6.23
C THR A 466 -0.88 -12.67 5.05
N ARG A 467 -0.31 -12.28 3.91
CA ARG A 467 -0.23 -13.11 2.70
C ARG A 467 1.11 -12.91 2.01
N GLY A 468 1.39 -13.80 1.07
CA GLY A 468 2.51 -13.72 0.16
C GLY A 468 2.17 -14.44 -1.13
N ALA A 469 2.86 -14.10 -2.20
CA ALA A 469 2.77 -14.83 -3.45
C ALA A 469 4.11 -14.82 -4.17
N VAL A 470 4.25 -15.73 -5.12
CA VAL A 470 5.42 -15.84 -5.98
C VAL A 470 5.05 -16.44 -7.33
N ARG A 471 5.72 -15.98 -8.39
CA ARG A 471 5.73 -16.63 -9.70
C ARG A 471 6.91 -17.58 -9.80
N GLY A 472 6.69 -18.72 -10.44
CA GLY A 472 7.74 -19.71 -10.65
C GLY A 472 8.99 -19.15 -11.34
N ASP A 473 8.80 -18.34 -12.38
CA ASP A 473 9.87 -17.69 -13.14
C ASP A 473 10.74 -16.79 -12.25
N PHE A 474 10.17 -16.18 -11.21
CA PHE A 474 10.83 -15.17 -10.37
C PHE A 474 10.95 -15.61 -8.91
N ARG A 475 10.94 -16.93 -8.66
CA ARG A 475 11.01 -17.50 -7.31
C ARG A 475 12.25 -17.09 -6.53
N ASP A 476 13.33 -16.76 -7.24
CA ASP A 476 14.62 -16.35 -6.70
C ASP A 476 14.85 -14.82 -6.83
N GLY A 477 13.78 -14.05 -7.12
CA GLY A 477 13.79 -12.60 -7.27
C GLY A 477 13.62 -12.13 -8.72
N LEU A 478 13.31 -10.84 -8.89
CA LEU A 478 13.05 -10.24 -10.21
C LEU A 478 14.28 -10.18 -11.12
N ASP A 479 15.49 -10.18 -10.55
CA ASP A 479 16.75 -10.18 -11.31
C ASP A 479 17.14 -11.59 -11.82
N SER A 480 16.40 -12.62 -11.42
CA SER A 480 16.69 -14.02 -11.72
C SER A 480 15.48 -14.72 -12.30
N ARG A 481 15.35 -14.69 -13.62
CA ARG A 481 14.35 -15.47 -14.33
C ARG A 481 14.81 -16.91 -14.50
N ASP A 482 14.26 -17.80 -13.69
CA ASP A 482 14.54 -19.24 -13.72
C ASP A 482 13.22 -20.03 -13.63
N PRO A 483 12.68 -20.52 -14.76
CA PRO A 483 11.43 -21.28 -14.76
C PRO A 483 11.55 -22.61 -14.02
N LEU A 484 10.45 -23.12 -13.44
CA LEU A 484 10.45 -24.42 -12.76
C LEU A 484 10.56 -25.57 -13.78
N PRO A 485 11.36 -26.62 -13.47
CA PRO A 485 11.27 -27.88 -14.20
C PRO A 485 9.87 -28.51 -14.03
N THR A 486 9.20 -28.80 -15.15
CA THR A 486 7.87 -29.40 -15.16
C THR A 486 7.89 -30.83 -14.59
N GLY A 487 7.02 -31.11 -13.63
CA GLY A 487 6.89 -32.43 -13.02
C GLY A 487 8.03 -32.85 -12.09
N GLU A 488 8.94 -31.93 -11.76
CA GLU A 488 10.00 -32.16 -10.79
C GLU A 488 9.70 -31.42 -9.48
N GLU A 489 10.16 -32.00 -8.36
CA GLU A 489 10.01 -31.39 -7.04
C GLU A 489 11.05 -30.27 -6.85
N VAL A 490 10.57 -29.06 -6.57
CA VAL A 490 11.39 -27.85 -6.37
C VAL A 490 11.02 -27.21 -5.03
N ALA A 491 12.02 -26.65 -4.33
CA ALA A 491 11.75 -25.83 -3.14
C ALA A 491 11.46 -24.38 -3.57
N VAL A 492 10.36 -23.83 -3.06
CA VAL A 492 9.93 -22.44 -3.31
C VAL A 492 9.67 -21.77 -1.97
N ALA A 493 10.29 -20.62 -1.74
CA ALA A 493 10.04 -19.78 -0.57
C ALA A 493 9.00 -18.72 -0.90
N VAL A 494 7.90 -18.68 -0.14
CA VAL A 494 6.89 -17.62 -0.24
C VAL A 494 7.03 -16.71 0.97
N ALA A 495 7.63 -15.53 0.75
CA ALA A 495 7.73 -14.50 1.79
C ALA A 495 6.34 -13.90 2.08
N LEU A 496 6.00 -13.77 3.36
CA LEU A 496 4.76 -13.15 3.82
C LEU A 496 4.98 -11.67 4.13
N GLU A 497 3.99 -10.84 3.84
CA GLU A 497 4.01 -9.41 4.16
C GLU A 497 4.24 -9.18 5.67
N PRO A 498 5.02 -8.14 6.03
CA PRO A 498 5.26 -7.77 7.42
C PRO A 498 3.96 -7.41 8.14
N THR A 499 3.79 -7.90 9.37
CA THR A 499 2.66 -7.50 10.22
C THR A 499 3.00 -7.67 11.70
N SER A 500 2.09 -7.23 12.57
CA SER A 500 2.11 -7.53 14.00
C SER A 500 0.72 -7.96 14.45
N HIS A 501 0.59 -9.24 14.82
CA HIS A 501 -0.68 -9.89 15.17
C HIS A 501 -0.50 -10.83 16.36
N LEU A 502 -1.53 -10.93 17.20
CA LEU A 502 -1.63 -11.93 18.26
C LEU A 502 -2.76 -12.90 17.95
N PHE A 503 -2.40 -14.15 17.64
CA PHE A 503 -3.37 -15.25 17.59
C PHE A 503 -3.78 -15.60 19.03
N GLU A 504 -5.06 -15.44 19.35
CA GLU A 504 -5.56 -15.61 20.71
C GLU A 504 -5.63 -17.08 21.16
N ALA A 505 -5.75 -17.32 22.47
CA ALA A 505 -6.05 -18.66 22.97
C ALA A 505 -7.41 -19.16 22.43
N GLY A 506 -7.47 -20.43 22.04
CA GLY A 506 -8.64 -21.06 21.42
C GLY A 506 -8.78 -20.83 19.91
N HIS A 507 -8.03 -19.89 19.33
CA HIS A 507 -7.95 -19.70 17.89
C HIS A 507 -7.09 -20.78 17.23
N ARG A 508 -7.14 -20.89 15.91
CA ARG A 508 -6.24 -21.73 15.11
C ARG A 508 -5.45 -20.87 14.13
N ILE A 509 -4.18 -21.22 13.97
CA ILE A 509 -3.37 -20.73 12.85
C ILE A 509 -3.69 -21.61 11.64
N ARG A 510 -4.03 -21.00 10.51
CA ARG A 510 -4.25 -21.68 9.23
C ARG A 510 -3.28 -21.19 8.18
N VAL A 511 -2.67 -22.12 7.45
CA VAL A 511 -1.98 -21.83 6.19
C VAL A 511 -2.89 -22.25 5.04
N ALA A 512 -3.25 -21.32 4.17
CA ALA A 512 -3.99 -21.60 2.94
C ALA A 512 -3.10 -21.38 1.73
N VAL A 513 -2.92 -22.41 0.90
CA VAL A 513 -2.12 -22.41 -0.32
C VAL A 513 -3.06 -22.46 -1.53
N GLY A 514 -2.85 -21.58 -2.49
CA GLY A 514 -3.66 -21.49 -3.71
C GLY A 514 -2.87 -20.96 -4.90
N SER A 515 -3.57 -20.74 -6.01
CA SER A 515 -2.97 -20.31 -7.28
C SER A 515 -3.32 -18.88 -7.70
N ALA A 516 -4.14 -18.16 -6.91
CA ALA A 516 -4.62 -16.83 -7.25
C ALA A 516 -4.94 -15.99 -6.01
N CYS A 517 -4.85 -14.66 -6.17
CA CYS A 517 -5.36 -13.67 -5.23
C CYS A 517 -6.13 -12.60 -6.02
N PHE A 518 -7.17 -13.03 -6.73
CA PHE A 518 -7.98 -12.18 -7.59
C PHE A 518 -8.99 -11.36 -6.76
N PRO A 519 -9.25 -10.09 -7.09
CA PRO A 519 -8.68 -9.29 -8.17
C PRO A 519 -7.45 -8.47 -7.76
N GLU A 520 -6.89 -8.68 -6.56
CA GLU A 520 -5.75 -7.89 -6.06
C GLU A 520 -4.60 -7.90 -7.05
N VAL A 521 -4.17 -9.11 -7.42
CA VAL A 521 -3.08 -9.34 -8.36
C VAL A 521 -3.48 -10.35 -9.43
N ALA A 522 -2.88 -10.21 -10.61
CA ALA A 522 -3.09 -11.13 -11.71
C ALA A 522 -1.76 -11.46 -12.40
N SER A 523 -1.65 -12.70 -12.88
CA SER A 523 -0.68 -13.04 -13.91
C SER A 523 -1.30 -12.73 -15.26
N LEU A 524 -0.79 -11.72 -15.95
CA LEU A 524 -1.21 -11.36 -17.31
C LEU A 524 -0.32 -12.04 -18.38
N SER A 525 0.25 -13.20 -18.04
CA SER A 525 1.06 -14.02 -18.95
C SER A 525 0.23 -14.53 -20.14
N ARG A 526 0.91 -14.97 -21.21
CA ARG A 526 0.27 -15.51 -22.43
C ARG A 526 -0.40 -16.85 -22.14
N SER A 527 -1.51 -17.14 -22.84
CA SER A 527 -2.35 -18.35 -22.69
C SER A 527 -1.61 -19.69 -22.67
N SER A 528 -0.42 -19.77 -23.28
CA SER A 528 0.42 -20.98 -23.29
C SER A 528 0.89 -21.41 -21.90
N ASP A 529 0.85 -20.50 -20.92
CA ASP A 529 1.40 -20.70 -19.57
C ASP A 529 0.29 -20.91 -18.53
N VAL A 530 -0.98 -20.83 -18.95
CA VAL A 530 -2.15 -20.97 -18.08
C VAL A 530 -2.64 -22.42 -18.10
N THR A 531 -2.66 -23.06 -16.93
CA THR A 531 -3.07 -24.46 -16.78
C THR A 531 -4.21 -24.61 -15.78
N THR A 532 -5.09 -25.58 -16.04
CA THR A 532 -6.05 -26.10 -15.07
C THR A 532 -5.56 -27.36 -14.36
N ALA A 533 -4.36 -27.84 -14.70
CA ALA A 533 -3.76 -28.98 -14.02
C ALA A 533 -3.27 -28.57 -12.61
N PRO A 534 -3.46 -29.44 -11.60
CA PRO A 534 -3.14 -29.11 -10.23
C PRO A 534 -1.63 -29.10 -9.96
N LEU A 535 -1.24 -28.22 -9.05
CA LEU A 535 0.05 -28.20 -8.38
C LEU A 535 0.05 -29.26 -7.28
N THR A 536 1.17 -29.95 -7.07
CA THR A 536 1.34 -30.83 -5.90
C THR A 536 2.27 -30.18 -4.88
N VAL A 537 1.80 -29.99 -3.65
CA VAL A 537 2.65 -29.63 -2.50
C VAL A 537 3.11 -30.92 -1.81
N ARG A 538 4.41 -31.10 -1.69
CA ARG A 538 5.03 -32.24 -1.01
C ARG A 538 5.56 -31.82 0.35
N SER A 539 5.51 -32.74 1.29
CA SER A 539 6.11 -32.55 2.60
C SER A 539 6.58 -33.91 3.10
N SER A 540 7.75 -33.98 3.73
CA SER A 540 8.21 -35.19 4.42
C SER A 540 8.97 -34.86 5.70
N PRO A 541 9.13 -35.79 6.65
CA PRO A 541 9.82 -35.50 7.91
C PRO A 541 11.27 -35.05 7.71
N ALA A 542 11.94 -35.59 6.69
CA ALA A 542 13.30 -35.22 6.31
C ALA A 542 13.38 -33.90 5.52
N ALA A 543 12.28 -33.49 4.88
CA ALA A 543 12.20 -32.32 4.03
C ALA A 543 10.77 -31.72 4.07
N PRO A 544 10.40 -31.03 5.16
CA PRO A 544 9.04 -30.55 5.33
C PRO A 544 8.79 -29.26 4.54
N SER A 545 7.58 -29.14 3.98
CA SER A 545 7.01 -27.82 3.70
C SER A 545 6.66 -27.17 5.05
N ARG A 546 7.04 -25.91 5.26
CA ARG A 546 7.09 -25.32 6.61
C ARG A 546 6.73 -23.84 6.62
N LEU A 547 5.85 -23.45 7.54
CA LEU A 547 5.64 -22.08 7.97
C LEU A 547 6.68 -21.70 9.02
N ARG A 548 7.28 -20.51 8.90
CA ARG A 548 8.15 -19.90 9.92
C ARG A 548 7.87 -18.41 10.03
N PHE A 549 7.86 -17.88 11.25
CA PHE A 549 7.78 -16.43 11.44
C PHE A 549 8.46 -15.96 12.75
N PRO A 550 8.93 -14.70 12.80
CA PRO A 550 9.34 -14.01 14.02
C PRO A 550 8.18 -13.94 15.01
N GLY A 551 8.30 -14.62 16.15
CA GLY A 551 7.18 -14.83 17.03
C GLY A 551 7.52 -15.47 18.36
N ARG A 552 6.59 -15.39 19.31
CA ARG A 552 6.71 -16.03 20.62
C ARG A 552 5.37 -16.60 21.09
N ARG A 553 5.44 -17.66 21.87
CA ARG A 553 4.29 -18.22 22.60
C ARG A 553 4.20 -17.51 23.95
N HIS A 554 3.03 -17.02 24.33
CA HIS A 554 2.82 -16.36 25.62
C HIS A 554 2.45 -17.36 26.71
N ASP A 555 2.82 -17.08 27.96
CA ASP A 555 2.48 -17.94 29.10
C ASP A 555 1.07 -17.69 29.66
N THR A 556 0.51 -16.52 29.36
CA THR A 556 -0.81 -16.09 29.83
C THR A 556 -1.80 -16.00 28.67
N VAL A 557 -3.07 -16.32 28.93
CA VAL A 557 -4.15 -16.25 27.95
C VAL A 557 -4.48 -14.84 27.47
N ASP A 558 -4.09 -13.81 28.22
CA ASP A 558 -4.22 -12.39 27.84
C ASP A 558 -2.92 -11.65 28.16
N PRO A 559 -1.93 -11.67 27.25
CA PRO A 559 -0.62 -11.12 27.51
C PRO A 559 -0.63 -9.60 27.54
N THR A 560 0.12 -9.04 28.50
CA THR A 560 0.45 -7.63 28.53
C THR A 560 1.77 -7.37 27.81
N PHE A 561 1.82 -6.31 27.02
CA PHE A 561 3.02 -5.87 26.33
C PHE A 561 3.79 -4.87 27.22
N ALA A 562 4.98 -5.25 27.68
CA ALA A 562 5.83 -4.36 28.50
C ALA A 562 6.30 -3.12 27.71
N ASP A 563 6.35 -3.26 26.39
CA ASP A 563 6.65 -2.25 25.39
C ASP A 563 5.40 -1.49 24.89
N ALA A 564 4.24 -1.64 25.57
CA ALA A 564 3.03 -0.90 25.22
C ALA A 564 3.23 0.62 25.35
N VAL A 565 2.83 1.36 24.32
CA VAL A 565 2.84 2.83 24.31
C VAL A 565 1.43 3.36 24.13
N ARG A 566 1.18 4.57 24.62
CA ARG A 566 -0.11 5.25 24.44
C ARG A 566 0.01 6.28 23.31
N MET A 567 -0.86 6.15 22.33
CA MET A 567 -1.05 7.17 21.29
C MET A 567 -2.26 8.04 21.63
N ALA A 568 -2.14 9.36 21.45
CA ALA A 568 -3.29 10.24 21.54
C ALA A 568 -4.25 9.97 20.38
N GLY A 569 -5.56 10.07 20.64
CA GLY A 569 -6.58 10.00 19.58
C GLY A 569 -6.58 11.28 18.74
N PRO A 570 -7.23 11.28 17.55
CA PRO A 570 -7.22 12.42 16.66
C PRO A 570 -7.75 13.69 17.33
N ASP A 571 -7.02 14.79 17.18
CA ASP A 571 -7.49 16.11 17.64
C ASP A 571 -8.56 16.66 16.68
N GLU A 572 -9.82 16.28 16.87
CA GLU A 572 -10.93 16.81 16.06
C GLU A 572 -11.40 18.20 16.49
N GLY A 573 -10.92 18.72 17.64
CA GLY A 573 -11.37 19.98 18.22
C GLY A 573 -10.71 21.23 17.63
N SER A 574 -9.51 21.10 17.06
CA SER A 574 -8.76 22.24 16.49
C SER A 574 -9.07 22.48 15.00
N ILE A 575 -9.00 21.43 14.17
CA ILE A 575 -9.37 21.46 12.74
C ILE A 575 -10.06 20.12 12.41
N PRO A 576 -11.26 20.12 11.81
CA PRO A 576 -11.95 18.89 11.45
C PRO A 576 -11.07 17.95 10.60
N ALA A 577 -11.13 16.65 10.89
CA ALA A 577 -10.37 15.62 10.16
C ALA A 577 -10.88 15.38 8.71
N HIS A 578 -12.02 15.98 8.35
CA HIS A 578 -12.59 15.92 7.00
C HIS A 578 -12.53 17.31 6.35
N ALA A 579 -12.31 17.33 5.04
CA ALA A 579 -12.51 18.57 4.28
C ALA A 579 -14.02 18.84 4.25
N GLU A 580 -14.48 19.91 4.91
CA GLU A 580 -15.92 20.28 4.96
C GLU A 580 -16.56 20.39 3.58
N ARG A 581 -15.74 20.63 2.55
CA ARG A 581 -16.16 20.84 1.15
C ARG A 581 -16.18 19.56 0.31
N ALA A 582 -15.85 18.39 0.86
CA ALA A 582 -15.79 17.15 0.10
C ALA A 582 -16.77 16.10 0.66
N THR A 583 -17.64 15.60 -0.19
CA THR A 583 -18.58 14.50 0.11
C THR A 583 -18.40 13.38 -0.90
N GLY A 584 -18.59 12.13 -0.49
CA GLY A 584 -18.52 11.00 -1.42
C GLY A 584 -18.90 9.68 -0.79
N SER A 585 -18.99 8.67 -1.64
CA SER A 585 -19.26 7.28 -1.27
C SER A 585 -18.36 6.36 -2.08
N THR A 586 -18.14 5.16 -1.53
CA THR A 586 -17.45 4.07 -2.22
C THR A 586 -18.25 2.81 -1.93
N GLU A 587 -18.54 2.04 -2.97
CA GLU A 587 -19.19 0.74 -2.87
C GLU A 587 -18.25 -0.35 -3.38
N TRP A 588 -18.37 -1.53 -2.77
CA TRP A 588 -17.65 -2.73 -3.15
C TRP A 588 -18.64 -3.88 -3.21
N GLU A 589 -18.78 -4.47 -4.40
CA GLU A 589 -19.67 -5.59 -4.66
C GLU A 589 -18.87 -6.76 -5.22
N THR A 590 -19.10 -7.95 -4.68
CA THR A 590 -18.57 -9.20 -5.22
C THR A 590 -19.73 -10.15 -5.51
N SER A 591 -19.72 -10.82 -6.66
CA SER A 591 -20.75 -11.80 -7.04
C SER A 591 -20.16 -13.03 -7.73
N ARG A 592 -20.91 -14.14 -7.67
CA ARG A 592 -20.58 -15.41 -8.33
C ARG A 592 -21.80 -15.96 -9.06
N ALA A 593 -21.64 -16.26 -10.35
CA ALA A 593 -22.63 -16.97 -11.14
C ALA A 593 -22.45 -18.49 -10.95
N HIS A 594 -23.38 -19.15 -10.25
CA HIS A 594 -23.26 -20.57 -9.93
C HIS A 594 -23.29 -21.54 -11.13
N VAL A 595 -23.92 -21.14 -12.25
CA VAL A 595 -23.99 -22.00 -13.45
C VAL A 595 -22.78 -21.80 -14.36
N ALA A 596 -22.34 -20.55 -14.53
CA ALA A 596 -21.24 -20.21 -15.43
C ALA A 596 -19.87 -20.26 -14.76
N GLY A 597 -19.80 -20.37 -13.42
CA GLY A 597 -18.54 -20.32 -12.67
C GLY A 597 -17.87 -18.93 -12.65
N ARG A 598 -18.47 -17.93 -13.32
CA ARG A 598 -17.95 -16.55 -13.39
C ARG A 598 -18.03 -15.87 -12.04
N VAL A 599 -16.95 -15.22 -11.64
CA VAL A 599 -16.97 -14.24 -10.57
C VAL A 599 -16.75 -12.82 -11.08
N ARG A 600 -17.24 -11.86 -10.30
CA ARG A 600 -17.17 -10.43 -10.60
C ARG A 600 -16.92 -9.64 -9.32
N ALA A 601 -15.99 -8.69 -9.39
CA ALA A 601 -15.75 -7.69 -8.36
C ALA A 601 -15.95 -6.30 -8.96
N VAL A 602 -16.73 -5.45 -8.31
CA VAL A 602 -17.02 -4.09 -8.75
C VAL A 602 -16.71 -3.13 -7.62
N LYS A 603 -15.87 -2.15 -7.90
CA LYS A 603 -15.67 -0.97 -7.07
C LYS A 603 -16.27 0.22 -7.79
N SER A 604 -17.18 0.93 -7.13
CA SER A 604 -17.66 2.24 -7.60
C SER A 604 -17.33 3.30 -6.57
N SER A 605 -17.09 4.53 -7.02
CA SER A 605 -16.92 5.67 -6.11
C SER A 605 -17.42 6.94 -6.76
N GLU A 606 -18.04 7.78 -5.93
CA GLU A 606 -18.45 9.13 -6.30
C GLU A 606 -17.90 10.11 -5.29
N LYS A 607 -17.48 11.27 -5.78
CA LYS A 607 -16.96 12.35 -4.97
C LYS A 607 -17.37 13.69 -5.57
N ARG A 608 -17.80 14.60 -4.71
CA ARG A 608 -18.05 16.00 -5.01
C ARG A 608 -17.16 16.85 -4.11
N VAL A 609 -16.52 17.86 -4.69
CA VAL A 609 -15.74 18.87 -3.99
C VAL A 609 -16.27 20.25 -4.39
N ASP A 610 -16.71 21.03 -3.42
CA ASP A 610 -17.09 22.42 -3.65
C ASP A 610 -15.83 23.30 -3.67
N LEU A 611 -15.55 23.91 -4.83
CA LEU A 611 -14.37 24.75 -5.05
C LEU A 611 -14.74 26.24 -4.87
N PRO A 612 -13.78 27.13 -4.59
CA PRO A 612 -14.04 28.57 -4.52
C PRO A 612 -14.67 29.14 -5.80
N HIS A 613 -14.26 28.62 -6.95
CA HIS A 613 -14.67 29.09 -8.29
C HIS A 613 -15.58 28.10 -9.04
N GLY A 614 -16.22 27.16 -8.33
CA GLY A 614 -17.15 26.21 -8.93
C GLY A 614 -17.25 24.87 -8.23
N THR A 615 -17.40 23.79 -8.98
CA THR A 615 -17.58 22.43 -8.44
C THR A 615 -16.67 21.46 -9.18
N PHE A 616 -16.10 20.52 -8.45
CA PHE A 616 -15.47 19.33 -9.01
C PHE A 616 -16.24 18.08 -8.63
N ARG A 617 -16.48 17.18 -9.59
CA ARG A 617 -17.06 15.86 -9.37
C ARG A 617 -16.18 14.78 -9.99
N SER A 618 -16.09 13.64 -9.32
CA SER A 618 -15.44 12.44 -9.81
C SER A 618 -16.39 11.27 -9.60
N ALA A 619 -16.60 10.48 -10.64
CA ALA A 619 -17.34 9.23 -10.60
C ALA A 619 -16.49 8.14 -11.25
N SER A 620 -16.52 6.94 -10.70
CA SER A 620 -15.67 5.85 -11.16
C SER A 620 -16.34 4.50 -10.98
N THR A 621 -16.10 3.59 -11.91
CA THR A 621 -16.51 2.19 -11.83
C THR A 621 -15.37 1.32 -12.36
N HIS A 622 -14.96 0.36 -11.54
CA HIS A 622 -13.88 -0.58 -11.84
C HIS A 622 -14.43 -1.99 -11.66
N GLU A 623 -14.50 -2.74 -12.75
CA GLU A 623 -15.03 -4.10 -12.76
C GLU A 623 -13.94 -5.08 -13.16
N ALA A 624 -13.75 -6.13 -12.36
CA ALA A 624 -12.93 -7.28 -12.70
C ALA A 624 -13.77 -8.54 -12.79
N THR A 625 -13.47 -9.42 -13.75
CA THR A 625 -14.12 -10.71 -13.93
C THR A 625 -13.13 -11.82 -14.20
N VAL A 626 -13.46 -13.04 -13.79
CA VAL A 626 -12.77 -14.27 -14.21
C VAL A 626 -13.72 -15.47 -14.13
N ASP A 627 -13.57 -16.41 -15.07
CA ASP A 627 -14.31 -17.67 -15.13
C ASP A 627 -13.48 -18.79 -14.48
N ALA A 628 -14.09 -19.56 -13.57
CA ALA A 628 -13.42 -20.64 -12.83
C ALA A 628 -12.74 -21.67 -13.75
N ASP A 629 -13.40 -22.04 -14.85
CA ASP A 629 -12.91 -23.06 -15.79
C ASP A 629 -12.00 -22.48 -16.90
N ALA A 630 -11.78 -21.16 -16.91
CA ALA A 630 -10.96 -20.48 -17.90
C ALA A 630 -10.11 -19.39 -17.22
N PRO A 631 -9.00 -19.74 -16.54
CA PRO A 631 -8.20 -18.76 -15.80
C PRO A 631 -7.64 -17.62 -16.66
N ALA A 632 -7.46 -17.83 -17.96
CA ALA A 632 -7.02 -16.80 -18.91
C ALA A 632 -8.10 -15.73 -19.20
N SER A 633 -9.34 -15.95 -18.76
CA SER A 633 -10.47 -15.00 -18.92
C SER A 633 -10.43 -13.80 -17.96
N ILE A 634 -9.37 -13.67 -17.13
CA ILE A 634 -9.17 -12.50 -16.28
C ILE A 634 -9.28 -11.24 -17.14
N ALA A 635 -10.20 -10.36 -16.77
CA ALA A 635 -10.40 -9.11 -17.47
C ALA A 635 -10.83 -8.02 -16.49
N ALA A 636 -10.53 -6.78 -16.85
CA ALA A 636 -11.04 -5.60 -16.19
C ALA A 636 -11.61 -4.57 -17.19
N ARG A 637 -12.61 -3.84 -16.73
CA ARG A 637 -13.19 -2.67 -17.42
C ARG A 637 -13.31 -1.54 -16.40
N ASN A 638 -12.70 -0.42 -16.73
CA ASN A 638 -12.59 0.70 -15.82
C ASN A 638 -13.04 1.97 -16.52
N GLU A 639 -13.76 2.80 -15.78
CA GLU A 639 -14.27 4.09 -16.21
C GLU A 639 -14.03 5.10 -15.10
N HIS A 640 -13.51 6.26 -15.49
CA HIS A 640 -13.34 7.41 -14.62
C HIS A 640 -13.89 8.65 -15.33
N ARG A 641 -14.86 9.31 -14.70
CA ARG A 641 -15.48 10.53 -15.19
C ARG A 641 -15.22 11.67 -14.23
N LEU A 642 -14.58 12.71 -14.75
CA LEU A 642 -14.31 13.95 -14.03
C LEU A 642 -15.18 15.06 -14.61
N THR A 643 -15.79 15.85 -13.75
CA THR A 643 -16.56 17.04 -14.15
C THR A 643 -16.03 18.25 -13.38
N VAL A 644 -15.58 19.26 -14.11
CA VAL A 644 -15.13 20.55 -13.57
C VAL A 644 -16.11 21.60 -14.08
N GLU A 645 -16.91 22.16 -13.17
CA GLU A 645 -17.76 23.31 -13.43
C GLU A 645 -17.05 24.55 -12.88
N ASN A 646 -16.76 25.55 -13.70
CA ASN A 646 -16.13 26.81 -13.27
C ASN A 646 -16.59 28.00 -14.13
N ASP A 647 -15.96 29.17 -13.97
CA ASP A 647 -16.31 30.40 -14.69
C ASP A 647 -16.17 30.31 -16.22
N LEU A 648 -15.45 29.31 -16.75
CA LEU A 648 -15.34 29.06 -18.19
C LEU A 648 -16.42 28.11 -18.73
N GLY A 649 -17.20 27.45 -17.87
CA GLY A 649 -18.24 26.48 -18.27
C GLY A 649 -18.03 25.10 -17.64
N GLU A 650 -18.69 24.09 -18.22
CA GLU A 650 -18.57 22.70 -17.79
C GLU A 650 -17.54 21.96 -18.64
N PHE A 651 -16.54 21.38 -18.00
CA PHE A 651 -15.63 20.42 -18.60
C PHE A 651 -15.95 19.01 -18.11
N VAL A 652 -15.99 18.06 -19.03
CA VAL A 652 -16.16 16.64 -18.74
C VAL A 652 -14.97 15.88 -19.34
N VAL A 653 -14.27 15.12 -18.49
CA VAL A 653 -13.23 14.18 -18.91
C VAL A 653 -13.70 12.77 -18.63
N GLU A 654 -13.68 11.91 -19.64
CA GLU A 654 -13.96 10.49 -19.48
C GLU A 654 -12.72 9.70 -19.90
N ALA A 655 -12.16 8.94 -18.96
CA ALA A 655 -11.09 7.99 -19.21
C ALA A 655 -11.63 6.58 -19.01
N THR A 656 -11.36 5.71 -19.97
CA THR A 656 -11.68 4.28 -19.85
C THR A 656 -10.45 3.47 -20.18
N ASN A 657 -10.32 2.34 -19.50
CA ASN A 657 -9.43 1.28 -19.95
C ASN A 657 -10.11 -0.09 -19.86
N ARG A 658 -9.65 -1.00 -20.72
CA ARG A 658 -9.98 -2.41 -20.72
C ARG A 658 -8.66 -3.16 -20.66
N ILE A 659 -8.56 -4.10 -19.72
CA ILE A 659 -7.42 -5.00 -19.60
C ILE A 659 -7.99 -6.40 -19.80
N ALA A 660 -7.54 -7.10 -20.83
CA ALA A 660 -7.83 -8.50 -21.06
C ALA A 660 -6.58 -9.16 -21.64
N GLU A 661 -6.56 -10.48 -21.65
CA GLU A 661 -5.43 -11.25 -22.20
C GLU A 661 -5.16 -10.92 -23.68
N ASP A 662 -6.22 -10.76 -24.47
CA ASP A 662 -6.17 -10.63 -25.93
C ASP A 662 -6.21 -9.18 -26.43
N GLU A 663 -6.62 -8.24 -25.58
CA GLU A 663 -6.76 -6.83 -25.94
C GLU A 663 -6.63 -5.95 -24.69
N CYS A 664 -5.75 -4.96 -24.77
CA CYS A 664 -5.77 -3.80 -23.88
C CYS A 664 -6.21 -2.56 -24.67
N ARG A 665 -7.23 -1.86 -24.18
CA ARG A 665 -7.72 -0.62 -24.82
C ARG A 665 -7.74 0.51 -23.82
N VAL A 666 -7.34 1.69 -24.26
CA VAL A 666 -7.36 2.93 -23.48
C VAL A 666 -8.05 4.01 -24.31
N ARG A 667 -8.98 4.75 -23.73
CA ARG A 667 -9.68 5.84 -24.41
C ARG A 667 -9.91 7.02 -23.48
N THR A 668 -9.63 8.23 -23.96
CA THR A 668 -9.83 9.48 -23.22
C THR A 668 -10.64 10.45 -24.07
N THR A 669 -11.65 11.09 -23.49
CA THR A 669 -12.37 12.20 -24.11
C THR A 669 -12.35 13.41 -23.19
N VAL A 670 -12.31 14.60 -23.79
CA VAL A 670 -12.49 15.88 -23.10
C VAL A 670 -13.56 16.64 -23.86
N ALA A 671 -14.60 17.08 -23.15
CA ALA A 671 -15.64 17.95 -23.69
C ALA A 671 -15.77 19.22 -22.86
N HIS A 672 -16.11 20.32 -23.51
CA HIS A 672 -16.43 21.62 -22.91
C HIS A 672 -17.78 22.11 -23.42
N ASP A 673 -18.73 22.33 -22.51
CA ASP A 673 -20.13 22.70 -22.80
C ASP A 673 -20.77 21.81 -23.89
N GLY A 674 -20.50 20.50 -23.81
CA GLY A 674 -20.99 19.48 -24.75
C GLY A 674 -20.25 19.41 -26.09
N THR A 675 -19.22 20.23 -26.31
CA THR A 675 -18.36 20.17 -27.50
C THR A 675 -17.08 19.40 -27.19
N THR A 676 -16.78 18.34 -27.95
CA THR A 676 -15.54 17.58 -27.81
C THR A 676 -14.33 18.45 -28.17
N LEU A 677 -13.40 18.58 -27.22
CA LEU A 677 -12.11 19.25 -27.38
C LEU A 677 -11.00 18.27 -27.75
N TYR A 678 -11.04 17.06 -27.19
CA TYR A 678 -10.05 16.02 -27.40
C TYR A 678 -10.69 14.63 -27.34
N GLU A 679 -10.20 13.72 -28.20
CA GLU A 679 -10.55 12.30 -28.20
C GLU A 679 -9.33 11.49 -28.63
N GLY A 680 -8.82 10.64 -27.74
CA GLY A 680 -7.73 9.72 -27.99
C GLY A 680 -8.15 8.28 -27.71
N GLU A 681 -7.70 7.34 -28.54
CA GLU A 681 -7.91 5.90 -28.36
C GLU A 681 -6.66 5.13 -28.76
N TRP A 682 -6.20 4.25 -27.87
CA TRP A 682 -5.04 3.38 -28.06
C TRP A 682 -5.45 1.93 -27.83
N THR A 683 -4.90 1.01 -28.62
CA THR A 683 -5.13 -0.43 -28.50
C THR A 683 -3.81 -1.18 -28.60
N ARG A 684 -3.61 -2.15 -27.71
CA ARG A 684 -2.45 -3.03 -27.63
C ARG A 684 -2.88 -4.48 -27.67
#